data_AF-A0A812PUI1-F1
#
_entry.id   AF-A0A812PUI1-F1
#
_cell.length_a   1.000
_cell.length_b   1.000
_cell.length_c   1.000
_cell.angle_alpha   90.00
_cell.angle_beta   90.00
_cell.angle_gamma   90.00
#
_symmetry.space_group_name_H-M   'P 1'
#
loop_
_entity.id
_entity.type
_entity.pdbx_description
1 polymer ?
#
loop_
_entity_poly.entity_id
_entity_poly.type
_entity_poly.pdbx_seq_one_letter_code
_entity_poly.pdbx_strand_id
1 'polypeptide(L)'
;MNLCPFCDPEAMRAWCPEGPKRKTLTRMFKVMPDADTVEAALARIPEEFQEHFRKQLERQKWCGGLADEACILALRPKGGRARVERRDGRCLFCDPDSLSVKCATEQGRKVVAKKLAEMAEASRRRAMEDRIPAELRDAVNALLRGSVACPRQVARGLASAVTEEELDQRWKAALAKSSTSRAPANAADKAAHRAKVLADRATARRHAGRKKVRAKRGESVDNETGLPRAKRSARAAALERWCLYYSWAQCQQCGKMQPRQLTQHTLFKDQKVTIPARQCARCSATHKPPAMMTLEDVPAELRGLSAAAAAALSPLEVDVGPEKRAKYRTGYRVHATMMRQKAAYKYLRMSEPAVYRVFDAEHREFVQAHPDADETLRRRRLQFIEREGVECAIWPCLFWRTDLTFSDERASDPRRQPRETLEEAMFPRRNAQEPEAVSDEDEDEAKEEEDDLVRHSVKRLFACLSLGLLLGFTEHFEILQYVYDLHLWTDLGSKRNLGYSVPTRLMMAGASWSPVYWRRVQLGLVDLVRQVGFPQFFWTLSPSEWTMPYHIYVRDRMEKLLKERLHLPVEETLHIAHVLTQTAKGFLMGATSGKVAWKDNVFHVQDPRGLGRRLHAFLRLEFQGGTRKLPSQDYHGSGRAHLHMIVFGAEDLIRNLPIDATVSASLPNSEEDVDMHGYVLGSQIDHEGDSGREIWEAPTCFDEEERFWRLAHSEEDHDRGLRAYVKDVLDALKCHQDFLIGDDKAGMLRRYITKYLSKFSDSASQDWLNDDADATSIATTFSCGIIRWSRR
;
A
#
# COMPACT_ATOMS: atom_id res chain seq x y z
N MET A 1 -25.63 -18.70 -7.47
CA MET A 1 -25.54 -18.56 -8.94
C MET A 1 -26.48 -17.45 -9.35
N ASN A 2 -26.03 -16.46 -10.10
CA ASN A 2 -26.89 -15.32 -10.47
C ASN A 2 -27.75 -15.71 -11.67
N LEU A 3 -29.00 -16.08 -11.42
CA LEU A 3 -29.99 -16.36 -12.46
C LEU A 3 -30.29 -15.09 -13.26
N CYS A 4 -30.70 -15.26 -14.52
CA CYS A 4 -31.18 -14.14 -15.33
C CYS A 4 -32.51 -13.65 -14.74
N PRO A 5 -32.71 -12.35 -14.47
CA PRO A 5 -33.98 -11.86 -13.93
C PRO A 5 -35.17 -12.13 -14.87
N PHE A 6 -34.95 -12.25 -16.18
CA PHE A 6 -36.01 -12.66 -17.14
C PHE A 6 -36.38 -14.15 -17.06
N CYS A 7 -35.68 -14.94 -16.25
CA CYS A 7 -35.96 -16.36 -15.99
C CYS A 7 -36.48 -16.61 -14.58
N ASP A 8 -36.55 -15.57 -13.73
CA ASP A 8 -36.87 -15.64 -12.31
C ASP A 8 -37.90 -14.55 -11.96
N PRO A 9 -39.19 -14.91 -11.78
CA PRO A 9 -40.24 -13.95 -11.49
C PRO A 9 -40.08 -13.20 -10.16
N GLU A 10 -39.41 -13.79 -9.17
CA GLU A 10 -39.19 -13.16 -7.86
C GLU A 10 -38.06 -12.15 -7.94
N ALA A 11 -36.94 -12.52 -8.59
CA ALA A 11 -35.88 -11.57 -8.91
C ALA A 11 -36.39 -10.41 -9.78
N MET A 12 -37.24 -10.66 -10.78
CA MET A 12 -37.85 -9.57 -11.58
C MET A 12 -38.68 -8.63 -10.70
N ARG A 13 -39.53 -9.18 -9.81
CA ARG A 13 -40.35 -8.38 -8.89
C ARG A 13 -39.51 -7.52 -7.95
N ALA A 14 -38.38 -8.02 -7.44
CA ALA A 14 -37.44 -7.23 -6.64
C ALA A 14 -36.70 -6.16 -7.48
N TRP A 15 -36.24 -6.49 -8.69
CA TRP A 15 -35.43 -5.59 -9.52
C TRP A 15 -36.21 -4.41 -10.13
N CYS A 16 -37.53 -4.50 -10.23
CA CYS A 16 -38.37 -3.45 -10.82
C CYS A 16 -38.52 -2.18 -9.96
N PRO A 17 -38.89 -2.22 -8.65
CA PRO A 17 -39.01 -1.02 -7.83
C PRO A 17 -37.68 -0.25 -7.72
N GLU A 18 -36.56 -0.94 -7.58
CA GLU A 18 -35.25 -0.32 -7.34
C GLU A 18 -34.70 0.54 -8.50
N GLY A 19 -34.33 1.78 -8.20
CA GLY A 19 -33.74 2.71 -9.18
C GLY A 19 -32.47 2.20 -9.89
N PRO A 20 -31.50 1.54 -9.21
CA PRO A 20 -30.32 0.97 -9.86
C PRO A 20 -30.63 -0.28 -10.69
N LYS A 21 -31.35 -1.27 -10.13
CA LYS A 21 -31.66 -2.53 -10.81
C LYS A 21 -32.61 -2.31 -12.01
N ARG A 22 -33.59 -1.40 -11.92
CA ARG A 22 -34.44 -0.94 -13.04
C ARG A 22 -33.64 -0.29 -14.19
N LYS A 23 -32.57 0.46 -13.88
CA LYS A 23 -31.63 0.98 -14.90
C LYS A 23 -30.85 -0.14 -15.59
N THR A 24 -30.51 -1.22 -14.87
CA THR A 24 -29.87 -2.41 -15.45
C THR A 24 -30.83 -3.21 -16.33
N LEU A 25 -32.08 -3.46 -15.90
CA LEU A 25 -33.13 -4.04 -16.76
C LEU A 25 -33.30 -3.21 -18.05
N THR A 26 -33.35 -1.88 -17.92
CA THR A 26 -33.44 -0.96 -19.06
C THR A 26 -32.23 -1.10 -20.02
N ARG A 27 -31.03 -1.41 -19.51
CA ARG A 27 -29.85 -1.73 -20.34
C ARG A 27 -29.95 -3.09 -21.02
N MET A 28 -30.57 -4.08 -20.38
CA MET A 28 -30.79 -5.42 -20.95
C MET A 28 -31.79 -5.35 -22.11
N PHE A 29 -32.92 -4.67 -21.93
CA PHE A 29 -33.85 -4.34 -23.02
C PHE A 29 -33.15 -3.60 -24.19
N LYS A 30 -32.23 -2.69 -23.88
CA LYS A 30 -31.45 -1.94 -24.87
C LYS A 30 -30.49 -2.78 -25.72
N VAL A 31 -30.29 -4.06 -25.41
CA VAL A 31 -29.41 -5.00 -26.16
C VAL A 31 -30.12 -6.27 -26.64
N MET A 32 -31.45 -6.33 -26.57
CA MET A 32 -32.23 -7.42 -27.16
C MET A 32 -32.25 -7.30 -28.71
N PRO A 33 -32.29 -8.43 -29.44
CA PRO A 33 -32.05 -8.46 -30.89
C PRO A 33 -33.18 -7.88 -31.75
N ASP A 34 -34.44 -8.12 -31.36
CA ASP A 34 -35.65 -7.89 -32.14
C ASP A 34 -36.84 -7.50 -31.25
N ALA A 35 -37.95 -7.11 -31.88
CA ALA A 35 -39.15 -6.64 -31.19
C ALA A 35 -39.87 -7.77 -30.44
N ASP A 36 -39.88 -8.98 -31.01
CA ASP A 36 -40.58 -10.13 -30.44
C ASP A 36 -39.92 -10.60 -29.15
N THR A 37 -38.57 -10.62 -29.10
CA THR A 37 -37.79 -10.84 -27.88
C THR A 37 -38.04 -9.74 -26.83
N VAL A 38 -38.20 -8.48 -27.26
CA VAL A 38 -38.51 -7.35 -26.37
C VAL A 38 -39.91 -7.47 -25.76
N GLU A 39 -40.96 -7.78 -26.53
CA GLU A 39 -42.29 -7.99 -25.98
C GLU A 39 -42.37 -9.29 -25.14
N ALA A 40 -41.72 -10.37 -25.55
CA ALA A 40 -41.62 -11.61 -24.75
C ALA A 40 -40.87 -11.42 -23.41
N ALA A 41 -40.03 -10.38 -23.31
CA ALA A 41 -39.38 -9.96 -22.07
C ALA A 41 -40.19 -8.91 -21.29
N LEU A 42 -40.91 -8.00 -21.97
CA LEU A 42 -41.85 -7.06 -21.34
C LEU A 42 -43.00 -7.81 -20.66
N ALA A 43 -43.51 -8.88 -21.27
CA ALA A 43 -44.54 -9.76 -20.72
C ALA A 43 -44.12 -10.51 -19.44
N ARG A 44 -42.82 -10.49 -19.09
CA ARG A 44 -42.29 -11.04 -17.83
C ARG A 44 -42.08 -9.99 -16.75
N ILE A 45 -42.24 -8.70 -17.07
CA ILE A 45 -42.25 -7.62 -16.08
C ILE A 45 -43.65 -7.55 -15.44
N PRO A 46 -43.75 -7.36 -14.11
CA PRO A 46 -45.00 -6.98 -13.47
C PRO A 46 -45.67 -5.79 -14.17
N GLU A 47 -46.99 -5.87 -14.30
CA GLU A 47 -47.81 -5.03 -15.17
C GLU A 47 -47.66 -3.54 -14.87
N GLU A 48 -47.58 -3.19 -13.59
CA GLU A 48 -47.41 -1.83 -13.07
C GLU A 48 -46.09 -1.15 -13.49
N PHE A 49 -45.10 -1.92 -13.95
CA PHE A 49 -43.84 -1.38 -14.49
C PHE A 49 -43.75 -1.46 -16.02
N GLN A 50 -44.59 -2.26 -16.71
CA GLN A 50 -44.47 -2.43 -18.17
C GLN A 50 -44.58 -1.10 -18.94
N GLU A 51 -45.48 -0.21 -18.53
CA GLU A 51 -45.66 1.10 -19.18
C GLU A 51 -44.40 1.99 -19.05
N HIS A 52 -43.66 1.89 -17.93
CA HIS A 52 -42.38 2.57 -17.76
C HIS A 52 -41.34 2.06 -18.77
N PHE A 53 -41.23 0.75 -18.94
CA PHE A 53 -40.26 0.16 -19.88
C PHE A 53 -40.64 0.41 -21.34
N ARG A 54 -41.93 0.35 -21.70
CA ARG A 54 -42.44 0.78 -23.03
C ARG A 54 -42.05 2.25 -23.32
N LYS A 55 -42.32 3.17 -22.39
CA LYS A 55 -41.90 4.60 -22.49
C LYS A 55 -40.38 4.80 -22.55
N GLN A 56 -39.56 3.87 -22.07
CA GLN A 56 -38.09 3.90 -22.23
C GLN A 56 -37.61 3.33 -23.56
N LEU A 57 -38.37 2.41 -24.16
CA LEU A 57 -38.14 1.80 -25.48
C LEU A 57 -38.61 2.70 -26.63
N GLU A 58 -39.74 3.39 -26.50
CA GLU A 58 -40.20 4.43 -27.43
C GLU A 58 -39.16 5.55 -27.62
N ARG A 59 -38.45 5.88 -26.53
CA ARG A 59 -37.34 6.85 -26.53
C ARG A 59 -36.07 6.31 -27.21
N GLN A 60 -36.00 5.02 -27.51
CA GLN A 60 -34.86 4.40 -28.17
C GLN A 60 -35.03 4.44 -29.70
N LYS A 61 -34.66 5.58 -30.29
CA LYS A 61 -34.49 5.64 -31.74
C LYS A 61 -33.35 4.72 -32.18
N TRP A 62 -33.68 3.85 -33.12
CA TRP A 62 -32.73 3.01 -33.85
C TRP A 62 -32.50 3.61 -35.24
N CYS A 63 -31.31 3.42 -35.80
CA CYS A 63 -30.97 3.90 -37.14
C CYS A 63 -31.84 3.19 -38.20
N GLY A 64 -32.66 3.96 -38.91
CA GLY A 64 -33.58 3.45 -39.95
C GLY A 64 -32.88 2.79 -41.15
N GLY A 65 -31.59 3.08 -41.37
CA GLY A 65 -30.87 2.62 -42.56
C GLY A 65 -30.60 3.77 -43.53
N LEU A 66 -30.22 3.44 -44.77
CA LEU A 66 -30.05 4.41 -45.86
C LEU A 66 -30.58 3.79 -47.15
N ALA A 67 -31.54 4.46 -47.80
CA ALA A 67 -32.15 4.03 -49.07
C ALA A 67 -32.54 2.53 -49.04
N ASP A 68 -33.42 2.20 -48.09
CA ASP A 68 -33.95 0.85 -47.81
C ASP A 68 -32.91 -0.23 -47.42
N GLU A 69 -31.62 0.08 -47.46
CA GLU A 69 -30.58 -0.78 -46.90
C GLU A 69 -30.51 -0.71 -45.37
N ALA A 70 -30.41 -1.89 -44.75
CA ALA A 70 -30.13 -2.02 -43.33
C ALA A 70 -28.87 -1.24 -42.92
N CYS A 71 -28.90 -0.66 -41.72
CA CYS A 71 -27.76 0.08 -41.18
C CYS A 71 -26.49 -0.80 -41.15
N ILE A 72 -25.39 -0.34 -41.76
CA ILE A 72 -24.13 -1.11 -41.85
C ILE A 72 -23.53 -1.51 -40.50
N LEU A 73 -23.89 -0.79 -39.43
CA LEU A 73 -23.50 -1.08 -38.05
C LEU A 73 -24.33 -2.19 -37.39
N ALA A 74 -25.50 -2.54 -37.95
CA ALA A 74 -26.33 -3.66 -37.51
C ALA A 74 -25.76 -5.03 -37.95
N LEU A 75 -24.90 -5.03 -38.97
CA LEU A 75 -24.19 -6.21 -39.48
C LEU A 75 -23.03 -6.62 -38.55
N ARG A 76 -23.38 -6.99 -37.30
CA ARG A 76 -22.47 -7.52 -36.26
C ARG A 76 -22.89 -8.94 -35.88
N PRO A 77 -21.94 -9.86 -35.54
CA PRO A 77 -22.26 -11.20 -35.02
C PRO A 77 -22.99 -11.26 -33.66
N LYS A 78 -23.34 -10.11 -33.08
CA LYS A 78 -24.15 -9.95 -31.87
C LYS A 78 -25.16 -8.84 -32.18
N GLY A 79 -26.25 -9.24 -32.85
CA GLY A 79 -27.12 -8.37 -33.62
C GLY A 79 -27.81 -7.26 -32.82
N GLY A 80 -27.94 -6.09 -33.45
CA GLY A 80 -28.67 -4.94 -32.91
C GLY A 80 -28.49 -3.73 -33.81
N ARG A 81 -29.57 -2.99 -34.09
CA ARG A 81 -29.50 -1.77 -34.92
C ARG A 81 -28.59 -0.72 -34.26
N ALA A 82 -28.01 0.20 -35.02
CA ALA A 82 -27.27 1.30 -34.38
C ALA A 82 -28.25 2.21 -33.60
N ARG A 83 -28.10 2.32 -32.28
CA ARG A 83 -28.85 3.31 -31.48
C ARG A 83 -28.43 4.72 -31.88
N VAL A 84 -29.39 5.62 -32.02
CA VAL A 84 -29.18 7.01 -32.46
C VAL A 84 -29.85 7.97 -31.48
N GLU A 85 -29.11 9.00 -31.08
CA GLU A 85 -29.60 10.03 -30.13
C GLU A 85 -30.01 11.33 -30.86
N ARG A 86 -29.95 11.31 -32.19
CA ARG A 86 -30.32 12.44 -33.06
C ARG A 86 -31.81 12.37 -33.43
N ARG A 87 -32.39 13.54 -33.71
CA ARG A 87 -33.83 13.68 -34.01
C ARG A 87 -34.23 12.97 -35.32
N ASP A 88 -33.29 12.94 -36.27
CA ASP A 88 -33.37 12.35 -37.63
C ASP A 88 -33.60 10.83 -37.71
N GLY A 89 -33.31 10.06 -36.64
CA GLY A 89 -33.41 8.60 -36.67
C GLY A 89 -32.35 7.90 -37.53
N ARG A 90 -31.21 8.55 -37.86
CA ARG A 90 -30.11 7.95 -38.64
C ARG A 90 -28.75 8.10 -37.96
N CYS A 91 -27.88 7.11 -38.19
CA CYS A 91 -26.51 7.15 -37.68
C CYS A 91 -25.59 7.91 -38.65
N LEU A 92 -24.40 8.29 -38.18
CA LEU A 92 -23.42 9.04 -38.98
C LEU A 92 -22.98 8.33 -40.29
N PHE A 93 -23.23 7.03 -40.46
CA PHE A 93 -22.94 6.29 -41.69
C PHE A 93 -24.20 5.95 -42.53
N CYS A 94 -25.36 6.51 -42.14
CA CYS A 94 -26.64 6.39 -42.85
C CYS A 94 -27.30 7.76 -43.12
N ASP A 95 -26.62 8.83 -42.75
CA ASP A 95 -26.95 10.23 -43.02
C ASP A 95 -25.81 10.79 -43.89
N PRO A 96 -25.97 10.80 -45.24
CA PRO A 96 -24.91 11.22 -46.15
C PRO A 96 -24.52 12.68 -45.96
N ASP A 97 -25.48 13.55 -45.66
CA ASP A 97 -25.25 15.00 -45.51
C ASP A 97 -24.41 15.28 -44.27
N SER A 98 -24.76 14.68 -43.12
CA SER A 98 -23.97 14.81 -41.89
C SER A 98 -22.63 14.09 -41.98
N LEU A 99 -22.51 13.01 -42.76
CA LEU A 99 -21.24 12.36 -43.03
C LEU A 99 -20.33 13.26 -43.88
N SER A 100 -20.87 13.86 -44.94
CA SER A 100 -20.17 14.81 -45.81
C SER A 100 -19.71 16.04 -45.03
N VAL A 101 -20.62 16.70 -44.30
CA VAL A 101 -20.31 17.86 -43.43
C VAL A 101 -19.25 17.53 -42.37
N LYS A 102 -19.27 16.31 -41.81
CA LYS A 102 -18.17 15.84 -40.93
C LYS A 102 -16.87 15.67 -41.71
N CYS A 103 -16.89 14.94 -42.82
CA CYS A 103 -15.71 14.61 -43.61
C CYS A 103 -15.10 15.80 -44.37
N ALA A 104 -15.81 16.93 -44.51
CA ALA A 104 -15.25 18.19 -45.01
C ALA A 104 -14.13 18.73 -44.09
N THR A 105 -14.25 18.55 -42.77
CA THR A 105 -13.26 19.02 -41.78
C THR A 105 -12.22 17.95 -41.44
N GLU A 106 -10.95 18.33 -41.25
CA GLU A 106 -9.89 17.40 -40.86
C GLU A 106 -10.17 16.72 -39.51
N GLN A 107 -10.73 17.48 -38.55
CA GLN A 107 -11.13 16.95 -37.25
C GLN A 107 -12.34 16.00 -37.34
N GLY A 108 -13.29 16.26 -38.24
CA GLY A 108 -14.39 15.34 -38.52
C GLY A 108 -13.94 14.07 -39.22
N ARG A 109 -13.00 14.14 -40.17
CA ARG A 109 -12.33 12.96 -40.76
C ARG A 109 -11.64 12.10 -39.70
N LYS A 110 -10.96 12.70 -38.72
CA LYS A 110 -10.39 11.98 -37.55
C LYS A 110 -11.46 11.27 -36.71
N VAL A 111 -12.61 11.89 -36.47
CA VAL A 111 -13.74 11.28 -35.74
C VAL A 111 -14.36 10.12 -36.52
N VAL A 112 -14.48 10.24 -37.85
CA VAL A 112 -14.97 9.19 -38.75
C VAL A 112 -14.00 8.00 -38.79
N ALA A 113 -12.70 8.25 -39.00
CA ALA A 113 -11.66 7.23 -38.98
C ALA A 113 -11.60 6.47 -37.63
N LYS A 114 -11.75 7.17 -36.50
CA LYS A 114 -11.85 6.51 -35.18
C LYS A 114 -13.05 5.57 -35.10
N LYS A 115 -14.24 6.03 -35.51
CA LYS A 115 -15.47 5.20 -35.51
C LYS A 115 -15.36 3.98 -36.40
N LEU A 116 -14.63 4.08 -37.51
CA LEU A 116 -14.34 2.96 -38.42
C LEU A 116 -13.40 1.93 -37.78
N ALA A 117 -12.38 2.37 -37.05
CA ALA A 117 -11.50 1.47 -36.30
C ALA A 117 -12.26 0.67 -35.22
N GLU A 118 -13.33 1.24 -34.65
CA GLU A 118 -14.25 0.59 -33.70
C GLU A 118 -15.28 -0.38 -34.35
N MET A 119 -15.25 -0.54 -35.69
CA MET A 119 -16.09 -1.52 -36.42
C MET A 119 -15.38 -2.85 -36.67
N ALA A 120 -16.18 -3.93 -36.80
CA ALA A 120 -15.73 -5.19 -37.39
C ALA A 120 -15.32 -4.97 -38.85
N GLU A 121 -14.41 -5.80 -39.36
CA GLU A 121 -13.73 -5.53 -40.65
C GLU A 121 -14.71 -5.46 -41.83
N ALA A 122 -15.65 -6.41 -41.95
CA ALA A 122 -16.66 -6.40 -43.02
C ALA A 122 -17.52 -5.11 -42.99
N SER A 123 -18.00 -4.70 -41.81
CA SER A 123 -18.76 -3.46 -41.64
C SER A 123 -17.90 -2.22 -41.95
N ARG A 124 -16.60 -2.25 -41.61
CA ARG A 124 -15.64 -1.17 -41.88
C ARG A 124 -15.35 -1.01 -43.38
N ARG A 125 -15.15 -2.13 -44.08
CA ARG A 125 -14.90 -2.20 -45.52
C ARG A 125 -16.10 -1.60 -46.28
N ARG A 126 -17.30 -2.11 -45.97
CA ARG A 126 -18.57 -1.60 -46.49
C ARG A 126 -18.82 -0.12 -46.15
N ALA A 127 -18.40 0.36 -44.98
CA ALA A 127 -18.50 1.78 -44.63
C ALA A 127 -17.58 2.68 -45.50
N MET A 128 -16.39 2.21 -45.84
CA MET A 128 -15.45 2.90 -46.73
C MET A 128 -15.95 2.90 -48.19
N GLU A 129 -16.55 1.80 -48.63
CA GLU A 129 -16.96 1.55 -50.02
C GLU A 129 -18.34 2.14 -50.37
N ASP A 130 -19.33 2.03 -49.48
CA ASP A 130 -20.72 2.40 -49.79
C ASP A 130 -21.13 3.77 -49.27
N ARG A 131 -20.44 4.30 -48.24
CA ARG A 131 -20.92 5.47 -47.47
C ARG A 131 -20.00 6.68 -47.49
N ILE A 132 -18.68 6.49 -47.59
CA ILE A 132 -17.73 7.61 -47.64
C ILE A 132 -17.60 8.11 -49.09
N PRO A 133 -17.74 9.44 -49.34
CA PRO A 133 -17.52 10.02 -50.67
C PRO A 133 -16.15 9.66 -51.22
N ALA A 134 -16.07 9.34 -52.51
CA ALA A 134 -14.89 8.72 -53.15
C ALA A 134 -13.62 9.54 -52.94
N GLU A 135 -13.71 10.84 -53.16
CA GLU A 135 -12.68 11.85 -53.02
C GLU A 135 -12.17 12.04 -51.57
N LEU A 136 -12.87 11.47 -50.57
CA LEU A 136 -12.49 11.50 -49.17
C LEU A 136 -12.02 10.13 -48.64
N ARG A 137 -12.14 9.06 -49.42
CA ARG A 137 -11.77 7.69 -49.02
C ARG A 137 -10.30 7.58 -48.66
N ASP A 138 -9.40 8.12 -49.48
CA ASP A 138 -7.96 8.02 -49.21
C ASP A 138 -7.51 8.85 -48.00
N ALA A 139 -8.10 10.03 -47.80
CA ALA A 139 -7.84 10.82 -46.59
C ALA A 139 -8.30 10.10 -45.32
N VAL A 140 -9.46 9.44 -45.35
CA VAL A 140 -9.96 8.63 -44.22
C VAL A 140 -9.17 7.32 -44.07
N ASN A 141 -8.77 6.67 -45.17
CA ASN A 141 -7.91 5.47 -45.16
C ASN A 141 -6.49 5.75 -44.65
N ALA A 142 -5.92 6.93 -44.92
CA ALA A 142 -4.63 7.35 -44.36
C ALA A 142 -4.74 7.56 -42.84
N LEU A 143 -5.81 8.20 -42.37
CA LEU A 143 -6.10 8.34 -40.94
C LEU A 143 -6.40 7.00 -40.26
N LEU A 144 -7.09 6.08 -40.94
CA LEU A 144 -7.33 4.71 -40.49
C LEU A 144 -6.04 3.89 -40.39
N ARG A 145 -5.18 3.92 -41.41
CA ARG A 145 -3.87 3.26 -41.40
C ARG A 145 -2.95 3.86 -40.31
N GLY A 146 -3.08 5.15 -40.01
CA GLY A 146 -2.46 5.76 -38.83
C GLY A 146 -3.16 5.48 -37.48
N SER A 147 -4.34 4.85 -37.48
CA SER A 147 -5.13 4.52 -36.29
C SER A 147 -5.16 3.01 -35.97
N VAL A 148 -4.86 2.15 -36.95
CA VAL A 148 -4.72 0.71 -36.77
C VAL A 148 -3.25 0.41 -36.43
N ALA A 149 -3.03 -0.25 -35.29
CA ALA A 149 -1.77 -0.90 -34.92
C ALA A 149 -0.45 -0.08 -34.97
N CYS A 150 -0.50 1.25 -34.87
CA CYS A 150 0.69 2.02 -34.50
C CYS A 150 0.86 2.04 -32.97
N PRO A 151 2.07 1.81 -32.41
CA PRO A 151 2.41 2.02 -30.99
C PRO A 151 2.37 3.50 -30.54
N ARG A 152 1.28 4.21 -30.82
CA ARG A 152 1.09 5.66 -30.59
C ARG A 152 0.95 6.07 -29.11
N GLN A 153 1.02 5.12 -28.18
CA GLN A 153 1.28 5.40 -26.76
C GLN A 153 2.78 5.56 -26.44
N VAL A 154 3.68 5.06 -27.29
CA VAL A 154 5.14 5.22 -27.16
C VAL A 154 5.61 6.49 -27.87
N ALA A 155 5.23 6.68 -29.13
CA ALA A 155 5.73 7.77 -29.98
C ALA A 155 5.28 9.20 -29.58
N ARG A 156 4.38 9.35 -28.58
CA ARG A 156 4.06 10.64 -27.93
C ARG A 156 4.71 10.82 -26.56
N GLY A 157 5.57 9.89 -26.15
CA GLY A 157 6.39 9.94 -24.94
C GLY A 157 7.77 10.59 -25.14
N LEU A 158 8.00 11.30 -26.26
CA LEU A 158 9.20 12.11 -26.52
C LEU A 158 8.98 13.62 -26.24
N ALA A 159 8.12 13.92 -25.27
CA ALA A 159 8.55 14.93 -24.30
C ALA A 159 9.75 14.31 -23.56
N SER A 160 10.85 15.05 -23.37
CA SER A 160 12.05 14.52 -22.71
C SER A 160 11.68 13.87 -21.38
N ALA A 161 11.95 12.57 -21.24
CA ALA A 161 11.64 11.83 -20.01
C ALA A 161 12.30 12.55 -18.84
N VAL A 162 11.51 12.92 -17.83
CA VAL A 162 11.95 13.89 -16.81
C VAL A 162 13.23 13.39 -16.13
N THR A 163 14.28 14.20 -16.11
CA THR A 163 15.59 13.76 -15.60
C THR A 163 15.53 13.53 -14.09
N GLU A 164 16.49 12.78 -13.52
CA GLU A 164 16.55 12.62 -12.06
C GLU A 164 16.74 13.98 -11.36
N GLU A 165 17.54 14.88 -11.93
CA GLU A 165 17.75 16.25 -11.42
C GLU A 165 16.47 17.08 -11.42
N GLU A 166 15.64 16.97 -12.46
CA GLU A 166 14.32 17.62 -12.49
C GLU A 166 13.37 17.03 -11.44
N LEU A 167 13.36 15.70 -11.24
CA LEU A 167 12.56 15.07 -10.19
C LEU A 167 13.03 15.51 -8.81
N ASP A 168 14.35 15.54 -8.59
CA ASP A 168 15.00 16.05 -7.38
C ASP A 168 14.57 17.49 -7.08
N GLN A 169 14.61 18.40 -8.07
CA GLN A 169 14.19 19.79 -7.90
C GLN A 169 12.69 19.90 -7.59
N ARG A 170 11.83 19.17 -8.30
CA ARG A 170 10.37 19.13 -8.07
C ARG A 170 10.04 18.62 -6.66
N TRP A 171 10.76 17.60 -6.19
CA TRP A 171 10.60 17.06 -4.83
C TRP A 171 11.16 17.99 -3.75
N LYS A 172 12.33 18.60 -3.95
CA LYS A 172 12.89 19.61 -3.05
C LYS A 172 11.93 20.80 -2.89
N ALA A 173 11.31 21.28 -3.97
CA ALA A 173 10.30 22.33 -3.91
C ALA A 173 9.02 21.92 -3.15
N ALA A 174 8.57 20.67 -3.29
CA ALA A 174 7.42 20.14 -2.54
C ALA A 174 7.74 19.98 -1.04
N LEU A 175 8.92 19.44 -0.73
CA LEU A 175 9.35 19.11 0.63
C LEU A 175 9.94 20.31 1.39
N ALA A 176 10.18 21.45 0.74
CA ALA A 176 10.65 22.69 1.37
C ALA A 176 9.78 23.16 2.55
N LYS A 177 8.47 22.85 2.54
CA LYS A 177 7.53 23.12 3.65
C LYS A 177 7.65 22.17 4.85
N SER A 178 8.49 21.13 4.77
CA SER A 178 8.70 20.18 5.87
C SER A 178 9.92 20.60 6.69
N SER A 179 9.72 20.86 7.98
CA SER A 179 10.69 21.52 8.87
C SER A 179 10.59 21.02 10.32
N THR A 180 11.70 21.07 11.06
CA THR A 180 11.76 20.67 12.48
C THR A 180 11.63 21.88 13.40
N SER A 181 11.06 21.68 14.60
CA SER A 181 11.08 22.67 15.69
C SER A 181 12.45 22.82 16.36
N ARG A 182 13.39 21.90 16.13
CA ARG A 182 14.71 21.90 16.77
C ARG A 182 15.66 22.99 16.25
N ALA A 183 16.73 23.23 17.00
CA ALA A 183 17.86 24.08 16.59
C ALA A 183 18.42 23.65 15.21
N PRO A 184 18.79 24.60 14.33
CA PRO A 184 19.47 24.26 13.08
C PRO A 184 20.83 23.64 13.37
N ALA A 185 21.11 22.50 12.73
CA ALA A 185 22.35 21.75 12.87
C ALA A 185 23.61 22.60 12.62
N ASN A 186 24.56 22.54 13.56
CA ASN A 186 25.84 23.24 13.48
C ASN A 186 26.81 22.55 12.49
N ALA A 187 27.96 23.16 12.24
CA ALA A 187 28.93 22.67 11.27
C ALA A 187 29.55 21.30 11.65
N ALA A 188 29.76 21.05 12.95
CA ALA A 188 30.26 19.77 13.45
C ALA A 188 29.19 18.67 13.37
N ASP A 189 27.93 18.97 13.70
CA ASP A 189 26.82 18.01 13.55
C ASP A 189 26.69 17.55 12.09
N LYS A 190 26.74 18.50 11.15
CA LYS A 190 26.71 18.24 9.70
C LYS A 190 27.93 17.45 9.22
N ALA A 191 29.12 17.75 9.74
CA ALA A 191 30.33 16.98 9.43
C ALA A 191 30.26 15.53 9.96
N ALA A 192 29.76 15.34 11.18
CA ALA A 192 29.57 14.02 11.78
C ALA A 192 28.50 13.21 11.03
N HIS A 193 27.37 13.82 10.67
CA HIS A 193 26.36 13.21 9.81
C HIS A 193 26.94 12.81 8.45
N ARG A 194 27.65 13.71 7.76
CA ARG A 194 28.30 13.39 6.47
C ARG A 194 29.33 12.26 6.59
N ALA A 195 30.03 12.12 7.72
CA ALA A 195 30.94 11.02 7.98
C ALA A 195 30.20 9.67 8.16
N LYS A 196 29.05 9.66 8.85
CA LYS A 196 28.16 8.49 8.98
C LYS A 196 27.62 8.04 7.62
N VAL A 197 27.06 8.95 6.82
CA VAL A 197 26.54 8.63 5.48
C VAL A 197 27.62 8.08 4.54
N LEU A 198 28.88 8.54 4.66
CA LEU A 198 30.01 7.92 3.94
C LEU A 198 30.38 6.51 4.44
N ALA A 199 30.13 6.19 5.72
CA ALA A 199 30.26 4.84 6.23
C ALA A 199 29.14 3.94 5.70
N ASP A 200 27.89 4.40 5.70
CA ASP A 200 26.72 3.69 5.15
C ASP A 200 26.92 3.34 3.67
N ARG A 201 27.31 4.33 2.84
CA ARG A 201 27.66 4.12 1.42
C ARG A 201 28.82 3.14 1.24
N ALA A 202 29.78 3.10 2.17
CA ALA A 202 30.88 2.13 2.13
C ALA A 202 30.45 0.72 2.56
N THR A 203 29.46 0.59 3.45
CA THR A 203 28.83 -0.68 3.84
C THR A 203 27.96 -1.20 2.69
N ALA A 204 27.07 -0.36 2.14
CA ALA A 204 26.24 -0.65 0.96
C ALA A 204 27.03 -1.25 -0.20
N ARG A 205 28.14 -0.58 -0.57
CA ARG A 205 29.02 -1.04 -1.64
C ARG A 205 29.73 -2.35 -1.29
N ARG A 206 30.11 -2.57 -0.03
CA ARG A 206 30.75 -3.82 0.41
C ARG A 206 29.80 -5.02 0.30
N HIS A 207 28.56 -4.91 0.77
CA HIS A 207 27.57 -5.98 0.60
C HIS A 207 27.33 -6.25 -0.89
N ALA A 208 27.20 -5.22 -1.73
CA ALA A 208 27.08 -5.39 -3.19
C ALA A 208 28.37 -5.84 -3.93
N GLY A 209 29.38 -6.39 -3.24
CA GLY A 209 30.65 -6.83 -3.85
C GLY A 209 31.49 -5.72 -4.49
N ARG A 210 31.17 -4.45 -4.29
CA ARG A 210 31.80 -3.29 -4.96
C ARG A 210 32.88 -2.64 -4.10
N LYS A 211 34.02 -2.31 -4.75
CA LYS A 211 35.11 -1.51 -4.15
C LYS A 211 34.58 -0.15 -3.64
N LYS A 212 35.08 0.28 -2.48
CA LYS A 212 34.75 1.57 -1.84
C LYS A 212 35.20 2.73 -2.74
N VAL A 213 34.29 3.66 -3.02
CA VAL A 213 34.59 4.91 -3.73
C VAL A 213 34.82 6.02 -2.69
N ARG A 214 35.82 6.87 -2.93
CA ARG A 214 36.08 8.07 -2.12
C ARG A 214 35.33 9.25 -2.74
N ALA A 215 34.31 9.76 -2.03
CA ALA A 215 33.63 10.99 -2.42
C ALA A 215 34.62 12.15 -2.57
N LYS A 216 34.43 12.98 -3.59
CA LYS A 216 35.28 14.14 -3.91
C LYS A 216 35.12 15.24 -2.83
N ARG A 217 36.14 16.10 -2.69
CA ARG A 217 36.05 17.29 -1.83
C ARG A 217 34.99 18.23 -2.41
N GLY A 218 34.02 18.64 -1.59
CA GLY A 218 32.88 19.45 -2.03
C GLY A 218 31.71 18.66 -2.64
N GLU A 219 31.82 17.35 -2.80
CA GLU A 219 30.70 16.51 -3.27
C GLU A 219 29.56 16.52 -2.25
N SER A 220 28.32 16.73 -2.71
CA SER A 220 27.13 16.54 -1.87
C SER A 220 26.97 15.05 -1.57
N VAL A 221 26.73 14.72 -0.29
CA VAL A 221 26.61 13.33 0.18
C VAL A 221 25.33 13.23 0.97
N ASP A 222 24.35 12.56 0.38
CA ASP A 222 23.05 12.23 0.93
C ASP A 222 22.92 10.71 1.17
N ASN A 223 21.78 10.30 1.74
CA ASN A 223 21.48 8.92 2.11
C ASN A 223 21.19 7.96 0.93
N GLU A 224 21.55 8.30 -0.32
CA GLU A 224 21.65 7.31 -1.40
C GLU A 224 22.75 6.27 -1.11
N THR A 225 22.59 5.07 -1.67
CA THR A 225 23.51 3.94 -1.57
C THR A 225 24.87 4.18 -2.23
N GLY A 226 24.90 5.00 -3.30
CA GLY A 226 26.04 5.09 -4.21
C GLY A 226 26.28 3.79 -5.01
N LEU A 227 25.24 2.97 -5.20
CA LEU A 227 25.23 1.81 -6.11
C LEU A 227 24.75 2.21 -7.51
N PRO A 228 25.10 1.48 -8.57
CA PRO A 228 24.55 1.70 -9.91
C PRO A 228 23.02 1.53 -9.95
N ARG A 229 22.39 2.37 -10.78
CA ARG A 229 20.96 2.26 -11.10
C ARG A 229 20.66 0.94 -11.81
N ALA A 230 19.44 0.45 -11.60
CA ALA A 230 18.93 -0.73 -12.27
C ALA A 230 18.89 -0.53 -13.79
N LYS A 231 19.41 -1.52 -14.52
CA LYS A 231 19.71 -1.44 -15.96
C LYS A 231 19.40 -2.74 -16.72
N ARG A 232 19.17 -3.86 -16.01
CA ARG A 232 18.99 -5.19 -16.61
C ARG A 232 17.75 -5.28 -17.50
N SER A 233 16.71 -4.52 -17.16
CA SER A 233 15.53 -4.35 -18.01
C SER A 233 14.87 -3.00 -17.78
N ALA A 234 14.05 -2.56 -18.74
CA ALA A 234 13.19 -1.39 -18.57
C ALA A 234 12.20 -1.53 -17.40
N ARG A 235 11.86 -2.77 -17.00
CA ARG A 235 11.01 -3.02 -15.82
C ARG A 235 11.77 -2.77 -14.52
N ALA A 236 13.00 -3.27 -14.42
CA ALA A 236 13.86 -3.07 -13.24
C ALA A 236 14.20 -1.58 -13.05
N ALA A 237 14.62 -0.90 -14.13
CA ALA A 237 14.88 0.54 -14.13
C ALA A 237 13.65 1.37 -13.72
N ALA A 238 12.47 1.03 -14.26
CA ALA A 238 11.22 1.69 -13.90
C ALA A 238 10.80 1.41 -12.45
N LEU A 239 11.03 0.19 -11.92
CA LEU A 239 10.70 -0.16 -10.54
C LEU A 239 11.59 0.61 -9.56
N GLU A 240 12.90 0.71 -9.81
CA GLU A 240 13.80 1.52 -8.98
C GLU A 240 13.42 3.00 -9.03
N ARG A 241 13.22 3.57 -10.23
CA ARG A 241 12.73 4.96 -10.42
C ARG A 241 11.40 5.21 -9.69
N TRP A 242 10.49 4.24 -9.70
CA TRP A 242 9.24 4.32 -8.93
C TRP A 242 9.51 4.30 -7.42
N CYS A 243 10.37 3.40 -6.92
CA CYS A 243 10.74 3.35 -5.51
C CYS A 243 11.32 4.69 -5.03
N LEU A 244 12.24 5.27 -5.81
CA LEU A 244 12.93 6.53 -5.53
C LEU A 244 12.03 7.77 -5.62
N TYR A 245 11.11 7.84 -6.59
CA TYR A 245 10.43 9.10 -6.93
C TYR A 245 8.90 9.06 -6.99
N TYR A 246 8.25 7.89 -7.14
CA TYR A 246 6.80 7.78 -7.39
C TYR A 246 6.02 6.86 -6.43
N SER A 247 6.70 6.16 -5.51
CA SER A 247 6.09 5.34 -4.46
C SER A 247 5.30 6.16 -3.43
N TRP A 248 5.62 7.45 -3.30
CA TRP A 248 4.87 8.40 -2.48
C TRP A 248 4.41 9.63 -3.29
N ALA A 249 3.50 10.40 -2.71
CA ALA A 249 3.07 11.71 -3.18
C ALA A 249 2.74 12.64 -2.01
N GLN A 250 2.96 13.95 -2.19
CA GLN A 250 2.55 14.94 -1.20
C GLN A 250 1.13 15.48 -1.50
N CYS A 251 0.28 15.64 -0.49
CA CYS A 251 -1.01 16.32 -0.66
C CYS A 251 -0.83 17.83 -0.91
N GLN A 252 -1.38 18.35 -2.02
CA GLN A 252 -1.31 19.77 -2.39
C GLN A 252 -1.91 20.72 -1.35
N GLN A 253 -2.93 20.28 -0.60
CA GLN A 253 -3.64 21.12 0.37
C GLN A 253 -3.00 21.08 1.77
N CYS A 254 -2.66 19.88 2.26
CA CYS A 254 -2.29 19.69 3.67
C CYS A 254 -0.87 19.18 3.90
N GLY A 255 -0.06 19.03 2.84
CA GLY A 255 1.34 18.60 2.94
C GLY A 255 1.58 17.15 3.35
N LYS A 256 0.57 16.43 3.86
CA LYS A 256 0.67 15.02 4.26
C LYS A 256 1.16 14.14 3.11
N MET A 257 2.16 13.31 3.38
CA MET A 257 2.63 12.26 2.47
C MET A 257 1.64 11.10 2.39
N GLN A 258 1.44 10.59 1.17
CA GLN A 258 0.47 9.54 0.86
C GLN A 258 1.16 8.45 0.01
N PRO A 259 1.01 7.16 0.36
CA PRO A 259 1.56 6.07 -0.44
C PRO A 259 0.80 5.95 -1.76
N ARG A 260 1.47 5.46 -2.81
CA ARG A 260 0.86 5.25 -4.13
C ARG A 260 0.75 3.78 -4.46
N GLN A 261 -0.38 3.36 -5.02
CA GLN A 261 -0.41 2.03 -5.64
C GLN A 261 0.55 2.00 -6.83
N LEU A 262 1.37 0.95 -6.92
CA LEU A 262 2.13 0.65 -8.12
C LEU A 262 1.17 0.06 -9.15
N THR A 263 1.13 0.63 -10.34
CA THR A 263 0.34 0.17 -11.48
C THR A 263 1.20 0.28 -12.74
N GLN A 264 0.84 -0.41 -13.83
CA GLN A 264 1.49 -0.22 -15.14
C GLN A 264 1.56 1.27 -15.57
N HIS A 265 0.58 2.09 -15.15
CA HIS A 265 0.58 3.53 -15.39
C HIS A 265 1.62 4.28 -14.56
N THR A 266 1.75 3.99 -13.26
CA THR A 266 2.68 4.69 -12.36
C THR A 266 4.12 4.17 -12.46
N LEU A 267 4.31 2.95 -12.97
CA LEU A 267 5.62 2.36 -13.26
C LEU A 267 6.31 3.08 -14.43
N PHE A 268 5.63 3.19 -15.58
CA PHE A 268 6.25 3.61 -16.84
C PHE A 268 6.01 5.08 -17.25
N LYS A 269 5.16 5.83 -16.55
CA LYS A 269 4.89 7.24 -16.88
C LYS A 269 5.30 8.15 -15.74
N ASP A 270 5.83 9.32 -16.10
CA ASP A 270 6.15 10.37 -15.14
C ASP A 270 4.90 10.79 -14.34
N GLN A 271 4.96 10.65 -13.02
CA GLN A 271 3.90 11.07 -12.11
C GLN A 271 4.21 12.46 -11.55
N LYS A 272 3.17 13.24 -11.24
CA LYS A 272 3.31 14.49 -10.47
C LYS A 272 3.79 14.15 -9.05
N VAL A 273 4.71 14.92 -8.49
CA VAL A 273 5.19 14.73 -7.10
C VAL A 273 4.09 14.98 -6.05
N THR A 274 3.04 15.70 -6.43
CA THR A 274 1.88 16.00 -5.57
C THR A 274 0.57 15.39 -6.09
N ILE A 275 -0.43 15.27 -5.19
CA ILE A 275 -1.81 14.86 -5.48
C ILE A 275 -2.84 15.89 -4.97
N PRO A 276 -4.00 16.03 -5.65
CA PRO A 276 -5.08 16.92 -5.20
C PRO A 276 -5.71 16.43 -3.89
N ALA A 277 -6.35 17.34 -3.16
CA ALA A 277 -7.02 17.09 -1.88
C ALA A 277 -7.92 15.84 -1.89
N ARG A 278 -8.76 15.68 -2.92
CA ARG A 278 -9.68 14.54 -3.11
C ARG A 278 -9.03 13.15 -3.26
N GLN A 279 -7.70 13.05 -3.29
CA GLN A 279 -6.94 11.79 -3.32
C GLN A 279 -6.11 11.57 -2.04
N CYS A 280 -6.19 12.48 -1.07
CA CYS A 280 -5.50 12.38 0.21
C CYS A 280 -6.47 11.90 1.29
N ALA A 281 -6.22 10.74 1.89
CA ALA A 281 -7.08 10.12 2.91
C ALA A 281 -7.29 10.94 4.21
N ARG A 282 -6.63 12.09 4.37
CA ARG A 282 -6.98 13.10 5.40
C ARG A 282 -7.93 14.18 4.88
N CYS A 283 -7.80 14.59 3.62
CA CYS A 283 -8.59 15.68 3.03
C CYS A 283 -9.92 15.21 2.43
N SER A 284 -9.99 13.97 1.93
CA SER A 284 -11.20 13.39 1.31
C SER A 284 -12.19 12.80 2.31
N ALA A 285 -11.73 12.42 3.51
CA ALA A 285 -12.53 11.77 4.54
C ALA A 285 -13.38 12.77 5.34
N THR A 286 -14.44 12.26 5.97
CA THR A 286 -15.50 13.04 6.61
C THR A 286 -15.01 13.69 7.91
N HIS A 287 -14.74 12.88 8.95
CA HIS A 287 -13.98 13.37 10.10
C HIS A 287 -12.55 13.72 9.66
N LYS A 288 -12.02 14.85 10.15
CA LYS A 288 -10.68 15.35 9.82
C LYS A 288 -9.91 15.54 11.13
N PRO A 289 -8.95 14.64 11.48
CA PRO A 289 -8.13 14.82 12.66
C PRO A 289 -7.37 16.16 12.61
N PRO A 290 -6.92 16.70 13.76
CA PRO A 290 -6.36 18.04 13.95
C PRO A 290 -5.51 18.64 12.81
N ALA A 291 -5.47 19.98 12.76
CA ALA A 291 -4.77 20.74 11.72
C ALA A 291 -3.34 20.20 11.50
N MET A 292 -2.93 20.10 10.23
CA MET A 292 -1.60 19.57 9.89
C MET A 292 -0.53 20.54 10.36
N MET A 293 0.09 20.23 11.49
CA MET A 293 1.07 21.11 12.12
C MET A 293 2.24 21.43 11.17
N THR A 294 2.52 22.73 11.13
CA THR A 294 3.66 23.38 10.50
C THR A 294 4.65 23.83 11.59
N LEU A 295 5.75 24.49 11.22
CA LEU A 295 6.65 25.09 12.21
C LEU A 295 6.05 26.37 12.80
N GLU A 296 5.18 27.02 12.03
CA GLU A 296 4.48 28.26 12.36
C GLU A 296 3.45 28.06 13.49
N ASP A 297 2.91 26.83 13.63
CA ASP A 297 1.99 26.45 14.71
C ASP A 297 2.70 26.17 16.07
N VAL A 298 4.00 25.87 16.04
CA VAL A 298 4.81 25.61 17.25
C VAL A 298 5.05 26.93 18.00
N PRO A 299 4.85 27.03 19.32
CA PRO A 299 5.16 28.24 20.09
C PRO A 299 6.61 28.66 19.93
N ALA A 300 6.88 29.97 19.84
CA ALA A 300 8.21 30.49 19.55
C ALA A 300 9.25 30.06 20.60
N GLU A 301 8.81 29.93 21.86
CA GLU A 301 9.57 29.47 23.02
C GLU A 301 9.98 27.99 22.96
N LEU A 302 9.32 27.21 22.08
CA LEU A 302 9.59 25.79 21.85
C LEU A 302 10.32 25.53 20.52
N ARG A 303 10.50 26.57 19.68
CA ARG A 303 11.35 26.52 18.48
C ARG A 303 12.82 26.70 18.84
N GLY A 304 13.71 26.16 18.01
CA GLY A 304 15.16 26.33 18.15
C GLY A 304 15.77 25.58 19.35
N LEU A 305 15.04 24.71 20.03
CA LEU A 305 15.55 23.94 21.16
C LEU A 305 16.54 22.85 20.72
N SER A 306 17.60 22.64 21.51
CA SER A 306 18.49 21.50 21.34
C SER A 306 17.85 20.22 21.88
N ALA A 307 18.35 19.04 21.47
CA ALA A 307 17.82 17.76 21.96
C ALA A 307 17.91 17.63 23.50
N ALA A 308 18.98 18.13 24.12
CA ALA A 308 19.14 18.17 25.57
C ALA A 308 18.18 19.17 26.24
N ALA A 309 17.92 20.32 25.61
CA ALA A 309 16.93 21.28 26.12
C ALA A 309 15.51 20.72 26.04
N ALA A 310 15.14 20.06 24.94
CA ALA A 310 13.84 19.41 24.75
C ALA A 310 13.62 18.27 25.76
N ALA A 311 14.61 17.39 25.94
CA ALA A 311 14.55 16.32 26.94
C ALA A 311 14.42 16.86 28.37
N ALA A 312 15.13 17.96 28.70
CA ALA A 312 15.07 18.58 30.01
C ALA A 312 13.72 19.23 30.38
N LEU A 313 12.81 19.40 29.42
CA LEU A 313 11.44 19.86 29.68
C LEU A 313 10.50 18.70 30.05
N SER A 314 10.98 17.46 30.03
CA SER A 314 10.18 16.24 30.21
C SER A 314 10.24 15.72 31.66
N PRO A 315 9.22 15.97 32.51
CA PRO A 315 9.11 15.31 33.81
C PRO A 315 8.81 13.80 33.71
N LEU A 316 8.29 13.31 32.58
CA LEU A 316 7.88 11.92 32.38
C LEU A 316 8.60 11.30 31.18
N GLU A 317 9.27 10.17 31.38
CA GLU A 317 9.82 9.37 30.27
C GLU A 317 9.04 8.05 30.12
N VAL A 318 8.85 7.61 28.88
CA VAL A 318 8.36 6.26 28.58
C VAL A 318 9.58 5.33 28.62
N ASP A 319 9.63 4.41 29.58
CA ASP A 319 10.64 3.37 29.70
C ASP A 319 10.22 2.13 28.88
N VAL A 320 10.96 1.82 27.82
CA VAL A 320 10.76 0.61 26.99
C VAL A 320 11.74 -0.54 27.28
N GLY A 321 12.73 -0.40 28.19
CA GLY A 321 13.77 -1.43 28.52
C GLY A 321 15.22 -1.13 28.06
N PRO A 322 16.17 -2.11 27.97
CA PRO A 322 17.60 -1.89 27.62
C PRO A 322 18.10 -2.39 26.21
N GLU A 323 18.93 -1.60 25.50
CA GLU A 323 19.33 -1.78 24.07
C GLU A 323 20.03 -3.11 23.75
N LYS A 324 19.49 -3.88 22.78
CA LYS A 324 20.00 -5.18 22.36
C LYS A 324 20.11 -5.27 20.84
N ARG A 325 21.30 -4.95 20.30
CA ARG A 325 21.63 -5.17 18.89
C ARG A 325 22.08 -6.61 18.65
N ALA A 326 21.73 -7.15 17.48
CA ALA A 326 22.39 -8.32 16.92
C ALA A 326 23.90 -8.05 16.72
N LYS A 327 24.70 -9.12 16.70
CA LYS A 327 26.19 -9.07 16.67
C LYS A 327 26.76 -8.24 15.50
N TYR A 328 25.98 -8.04 14.43
CA TYR A 328 26.34 -7.29 13.23
C TYR A 328 25.56 -5.96 13.06
N ARG A 329 25.18 -5.32 14.18
CA ARG A 329 24.66 -3.93 14.30
C ARG A 329 23.20 -3.66 13.88
N THR A 330 22.46 -4.65 13.39
CA THR A 330 21.14 -4.47 12.75
C THR A 330 19.91 -4.45 13.69
N GLY A 331 20.08 -4.63 15.00
CA GLY A 331 18.97 -4.82 15.98
C GLY A 331 18.42 -3.57 16.71
N TYR A 332 17.52 -3.80 17.68
CA TYR A 332 16.58 -2.81 18.23
C TYR A 332 17.06 -2.04 19.47
N ARG A 333 16.51 -0.83 19.64
CA ARG A 333 16.88 0.19 20.64
C ARG A 333 16.05 0.15 21.91
N VAL A 334 16.68 0.47 23.04
CA VAL A 334 16.00 0.63 24.33
C VAL A 334 16.90 1.38 25.38
N HIS A 335 16.45 2.50 26.01
CA HIS A 335 16.96 3.38 27.13
C HIS A 335 18.45 3.49 27.58
N ALA A 336 18.98 4.61 28.13
CA ALA A 336 18.49 5.96 28.58
C ALA A 336 19.69 6.95 28.79
N THR A 337 19.65 8.06 29.57
CA THR A 337 19.09 9.44 29.36
C THR A 337 20.02 10.49 30.05
N MET A 338 19.83 11.83 29.88
CA MET A 338 20.64 12.90 30.53
C MET A 338 19.88 14.25 30.78
N MET A 339 20.49 15.14 31.59
CA MET A 339 20.12 16.51 32.07
C MET A 339 20.24 17.66 31.02
N ARG A 340 19.87 18.98 31.20
CA ARG A 340 19.00 19.84 32.09
C ARG A 340 18.94 21.27 31.46
N GLN A 341 17.81 22.02 31.46
CA GLN A 341 17.70 23.47 31.08
C GLN A 341 16.46 24.19 31.72
N LYS A 342 16.29 25.53 31.56
CA LYS A 342 15.34 26.37 32.35
C LYS A 342 14.32 27.29 31.64
N ALA A 343 14.49 27.70 30.38
CA ALA A 343 13.72 28.85 29.83
C ALA A 343 12.28 28.50 29.37
N ALA A 344 12.15 27.62 28.37
CA ALA A 344 10.87 27.17 27.81
C ALA A 344 9.90 26.57 28.85
N TYR A 345 10.46 26.07 29.95
CA TYR A 345 9.72 25.61 31.13
C TYR A 345 8.77 26.67 31.71
N LYS A 346 9.10 27.97 31.61
CA LYS A 346 8.20 29.04 32.07
C LYS A 346 6.95 29.12 31.19
N TYR A 347 7.08 28.98 29.87
CA TYR A 347 5.95 28.97 28.94
C TYR A 347 5.01 27.80 29.24
N LEU A 348 5.54 26.58 29.34
CA LEU A 348 4.75 25.35 29.55
C LEU A 348 3.97 25.34 30.87
N ARG A 349 4.44 26.05 31.91
CA ARG A 349 3.71 26.20 33.20
C ARG A 349 2.65 27.30 33.20
N MET A 350 2.69 28.23 32.25
CA MET A 350 1.75 29.36 32.14
C MET A 350 0.72 29.18 31.01
N SER A 351 0.99 28.28 30.05
CA SER A 351 0.06 27.95 28.96
C SER A 351 -1.19 27.24 29.49
N GLU A 352 -2.36 27.88 29.39
CA GLU A 352 -3.63 27.27 29.81
C GLU A 352 -4.10 26.12 28.90
N PRO A 353 -3.90 26.14 27.56
CA PRO A 353 -4.24 25.02 26.68
C PRO A 353 -3.43 23.73 26.89
N ALA A 354 -2.54 23.67 27.88
CA ALA A 354 -1.66 22.54 28.14
C ALA A 354 -1.76 22.06 29.59
N VAL A 355 -2.17 20.79 29.78
CA VAL A 355 -2.16 20.12 31.09
C VAL A 355 -0.77 19.89 31.70
N TYR A 356 0.32 20.29 31.01
CA TYR A 356 1.71 20.21 31.48
C TYR A 356 1.89 20.70 32.93
N ARG A 357 1.22 21.81 33.30
CA ARG A 357 1.29 22.40 34.65
C ARG A 357 0.85 21.44 35.76
N VAL A 358 -0.03 20.48 35.46
CA VAL A 358 -0.52 19.45 36.39
C VAL A 358 0.54 18.37 36.60
N PHE A 359 1.07 17.81 35.51
CA PHE A 359 2.13 16.80 35.57
C PHE A 359 3.45 17.33 36.16
N ASP A 360 3.80 18.60 35.94
CA ASP A 360 4.94 19.24 36.62
C ASP A 360 4.70 19.38 38.13
N ALA A 361 3.48 19.70 38.57
CA ALA A 361 3.13 19.78 39.99
C ALA A 361 3.26 18.40 40.67
N GLU A 362 2.66 17.37 40.09
CA GLU A 362 2.79 15.98 40.57
C GLU A 362 4.25 15.49 40.58
N HIS A 363 5.05 15.86 39.58
CA HIS A 363 6.48 15.54 39.53
C HIS A 363 7.25 16.21 40.68
N ARG A 364 6.96 17.49 40.95
CA ARG A 364 7.57 18.24 42.07
C ARG A 364 7.22 17.62 43.41
N GLU A 365 5.95 17.30 43.63
CA GLU A 365 5.46 16.65 44.84
C GLU A 365 6.12 15.28 45.04
N PHE A 366 6.14 14.44 43.99
CA PHE A 366 6.80 13.13 44.04
C PHE A 366 8.28 13.24 44.40
N VAL A 367 9.03 14.14 43.75
CA VAL A 367 10.47 14.36 44.01
C VAL A 367 10.72 14.95 45.40
N GLN A 368 9.80 15.76 45.93
CA GLN A 368 9.90 16.30 47.29
C GLN A 368 9.64 15.23 48.35
N ALA A 369 8.70 14.31 48.11
CA ALA A 369 8.40 13.20 49.01
C ALA A 369 9.39 12.02 48.90
N HIS A 370 10.02 11.83 47.73
CA HIS A 370 10.90 10.69 47.43
C HIS A 370 12.20 11.17 46.74
N PRO A 371 13.08 11.93 47.42
CA PRO A 371 14.31 12.44 46.81
C PRO A 371 15.20 11.31 46.26
N ASP A 372 15.33 10.23 47.03
CA ASP A 372 16.15 9.05 46.72
C ASP A 372 15.34 7.88 46.12
N ALA A 373 14.23 8.17 45.43
CA ALA A 373 13.39 7.14 44.80
C ALA A 373 14.22 6.15 43.96
N ASP A 374 13.92 4.86 44.09
CA ASP A 374 14.54 3.84 43.24
C ASP A 374 13.86 3.77 41.86
N GLU A 375 14.22 2.79 41.03
CA GLU A 375 13.59 2.62 39.71
C GLU A 375 12.14 2.10 39.82
N THR A 376 11.84 1.33 40.87
CA THR A 376 10.50 0.78 41.14
C THR A 376 9.52 1.89 41.51
N LEU A 377 9.89 2.78 42.44
CA LEU A 377 9.05 3.89 42.91
C LEU A 377 8.79 4.97 41.85
N ARG A 378 9.69 5.14 40.87
CA ARG A 378 9.48 6.10 39.76
C ARG A 378 8.46 5.61 38.72
N ARG A 379 8.27 4.29 38.58
CA ARG A 379 7.36 3.70 37.58
C ARG A 379 5.90 3.96 37.94
N ARG A 380 5.06 4.19 36.93
CA ARG A 380 3.61 4.34 37.06
C ARG A 380 2.89 3.09 36.56
N ARG A 381 1.66 2.89 37.03
CA ARG A 381 0.76 1.83 36.52
C ARG A 381 0.49 2.07 35.04
N LEU A 382 0.33 1.01 34.24
CA LEU A 382 0.14 1.11 32.79
C LEU A 382 -1.02 2.05 32.40
N GLN A 383 -2.11 2.06 33.15
CA GLN A 383 -3.25 2.99 33.05
C GLN A 383 -2.86 4.49 32.96
N PHE A 384 -1.68 4.89 33.44
CA PHE A 384 -1.20 6.28 33.35
C PHE A 384 -1.03 6.76 31.90
N ILE A 385 -0.89 5.86 30.92
CA ILE A 385 -0.88 6.21 29.48
C ILE A 385 -2.23 6.77 29.01
N GLU A 386 -3.33 6.51 29.71
CA GLU A 386 -4.67 7.01 29.31
C GLU A 386 -4.97 8.43 29.79
N ARG A 387 -4.07 9.05 30.59
CA ARG A 387 -4.30 10.39 31.11
C ARG A 387 -4.25 11.41 29.98
N GLU A 388 -5.37 12.10 29.79
CA GLU A 388 -5.54 13.17 28.80
C GLU A 388 -4.38 14.19 28.85
N GLY A 389 -3.78 14.43 27.69
CA GLY A 389 -2.63 15.31 27.49
C GLY A 389 -1.32 14.89 28.16
N VAL A 390 -1.14 13.64 28.60
CA VAL A 390 0.12 13.16 29.21
C VAL A 390 1.33 13.34 28.29
N GLU A 391 1.14 13.26 26.97
CA GLU A 391 2.17 13.50 25.95
C GLU A 391 2.74 14.93 26.00
N CYS A 392 1.99 15.91 26.50
CA CYS A 392 2.52 17.26 26.77
C CYS A 392 3.65 17.22 27.80
N ALA A 393 3.59 16.31 28.76
CA ALA A 393 4.59 16.12 29.80
C ALA A 393 5.71 15.13 29.43
N ILE A 394 5.57 14.41 28.31
CA ILE A 394 6.58 13.48 27.78
C ILE A 394 7.39 14.14 26.65
N TRP A 395 6.71 14.74 25.66
CA TRP A 395 7.33 15.43 24.51
C TRP A 395 6.75 16.84 24.29
N PRO A 396 6.93 17.78 25.24
CA PRO A 396 6.34 19.14 25.17
C PRO A 396 6.67 19.93 23.90
N CYS A 397 7.82 19.65 23.27
CA CYS A 397 8.25 20.29 22.02
C CYS A 397 7.53 19.76 20.76
N LEU A 398 6.67 18.75 20.91
CA LEU A 398 5.84 18.14 19.88
C LEU A 398 4.33 18.20 20.24
N PHE A 399 4.01 18.24 21.54
CA PHE A 399 2.66 18.37 22.07
C PHE A 399 2.60 19.52 23.08
N TRP A 400 2.28 20.73 22.62
CA TRP A 400 2.20 21.93 23.47
C TRP A 400 0.76 22.36 23.81
N ARG A 401 -0.21 21.52 23.43
CA ARG A 401 -1.66 21.66 23.71
C ARG A 401 -2.25 20.27 23.90
N THR A 402 -3.29 20.15 24.74
CA THR A 402 -3.99 18.88 24.99
C THR A 402 -4.62 18.30 23.70
N ASP A 403 -5.29 19.14 22.90
CA ASP A 403 -6.00 18.76 21.66
C ASP A 403 -5.11 18.35 20.47
N LEU A 404 -3.81 18.18 20.71
CA LEU A 404 -2.84 17.63 19.75
C LEU A 404 -2.44 16.18 20.11
N THR A 405 -2.89 15.67 21.26
CA THR A 405 -2.39 14.42 21.85
C THR A 405 -3.22 13.19 21.47
N PHE A 406 -2.62 12.00 21.60
CA PHE A 406 -3.31 10.75 21.30
C PHE A 406 -4.25 10.35 22.45
N SER A 407 -3.90 10.69 23.69
CA SER A 407 -4.76 10.53 24.87
C SER A 407 -6.04 11.39 24.77
N ASP A 408 -5.95 12.61 24.22
CA ASP A 408 -7.10 13.47 23.90
C ASP A 408 -7.95 12.93 22.73
N GLU A 409 -7.34 12.60 21.57
CA GLU A 409 -8.04 11.96 20.44
C GLU A 409 -8.75 10.65 20.86
N ARG A 410 -8.21 9.95 21.87
CA ARG A 410 -8.85 8.79 22.51
C ARG A 410 -9.98 9.20 23.47
N ALA A 411 -9.79 10.21 24.30
CA ALA A 411 -10.78 10.64 25.31
C ALA A 411 -12.01 11.31 24.68
N SER A 412 -11.80 12.07 23.61
CA SER A 412 -12.83 12.81 22.86
C SER A 412 -13.69 11.94 21.93
N ASP A 413 -13.30 10.68 21.65
CA ASP A 413 -14.08 9.71 20.87
C ASP A 413 -15.54 9.68 21.37
N PRO A 414 -16.54 10.04 20.54
CA PRO A 414 -17.94 10.16 21.01
C PRO A 414 -18.49 8.90 21.68
N ARG A 415 -17.95 7.72 21.35
CA ARG A 415 -18.33 6.42 21.94
C ARG A 415 -17.80 6.22 23.37
N ARG A 416 -17.03 7.17 23.90
CA ARG A 416 -16.49 7.21 25.27
C ARG A 416 -17.09 8.35 26.11
N GLN A 417 -17.86 9.24 25.51
CA GLN A 417 -18.59 10.29 26.22
C GLN A 417 -19.87 9.72 26.87
N PRO A 418 -20.48 10.41 27.86
CA PRO A 418 -21.70 9.95 28.51
C PRO A 418 -22.87 9.72 27.54
N ARG A 419 -23.82 8.88 27.95
CA ARG A 419 -24.91 8.42 27.09
C ARG A 419 -25.83 9.55 26.59
N GLU A 420 -25.94 10.63 27.37
CA GLU A 420 -26.70 11.84 27.05
C GLU A 420 -26.13 12.58 25.82
N THR A 421 -24.80 12.64 25.65
CA THR A 421 -24.15 13.20 24.46
C THR A 421 -24.15 12.26 23.25
N LEU A 422 -24.31 10.95 23.47
CA LEU A 422 -24.37 9.95 22.39
C LEU A 422 -25.68 10.03 21.59
N GLU A 423 -26.81 10.36 22.22
CA GLU A 423 -28.09 10.49 21.50
C GLU A 423 -28.11 11.71 20.57
N GLU A 424 -27.50 12.83 20.94
CA GLU A 424 -27.32 13.98 20.03
C GLU A 424 -26.28 13.71 18.93
N ALA A 425 -25.19 13.00 19.25
CA ALA A 425 -24.10 12.74 18.30
C ALA A 425 -24.42 11.65 17.26
N MET A 426 -25.18 10.61 17.63
CA MET A 426 -25.50 9.48 16.74
C MET A 426 -26.75 9.69 15.89
N PHE A 427 -27.64 10.64 16.23
CA PHE A 427 -28.91 10.85 15.51
C PHE A 427 -29.08 12.25 14.88
N PRO A 428 -28.19 12.68 13.97
CA PRO A 428 -28.46 13.84 13.11
C PRO A 428 -29.59 13.52 12.12
N ARG A 429 -30.84 13.80 12.53
CA ARG A 429 -32.11 13.53 11.83
C ARG A 429 -31.99 13.39 10.30
N ARG A 430 -31.98 12.14 9.81
CA ARG A 430 -32.28 11.78 8.42
C ARG A 430 -33.53 10.91 8.38
N ASN A 431 -34.36 11.14 7.36
CA ASN A 431 -35.59 10.39 7.16
C ASN A 431 -35.27 8.91 6.89
N ALA A 432 -36.08 8.02 7.43
CA ALA A 432 -35.87 6.58 7.31
C ALA A 432 -35.86 6.12 5.85
N GLN A 433 -34.81 5.40 5.49
CA GLN A 433 -34.74 4.56 4.31
C GLN A 433 -33.92 3.33 4.71
N GLU A 434 -34.57 2.16 4.75
CA GLU A 434 -33.99 0.94 5.31
C GLU A 434 -32.86 0.41 4.42
N PRO A 435 -31.75 -0.11 4.99
CA PRO A 435 -30.69 -0.71 4.20
C PRO A 435 -31.12 -2.08 3.66
N GLU A 436 -31.15 -2.23 2.33
CA GLU A 436 -31.23 -3.53 1.68
C GLU A 436 -29.96 -4.36 1.95
N ALA A 437 -30.09 -5.69 1.98
CA ALA A 437 -28.95 -6.59 2.18
C ALA A 437 -27.91 -6.46 1.05
N VAL A 438 -26.68 -6.11 1.42
CA VAL A 438 -25.52 -5.96 0.52
C VAL A 438 -24.60 -7.19 0.62
N SER A 439 -23.70 -7.38 -0.35
CA SER A 439 -22.74 -8.49 -0.36
C SER A 439 -21.70 -8.34 0.77
N ASP A 440 -21.14 -9.45 1.28
CA ASP A 440 -20.10 -9.43 2.34
C ASP A 440 -18.88 -8.54 1.99
N GLU A 441 -18.49 -8.44 0.71
CA GLU A 441 -17.41 -7.55 0.25
C GLU A 441 -17.80 -6.05 0.29
N ASP A 442 -19.09 -5.73 0.13
CA ASP A 442 -19.62 -4.37 0.24
C ASP A 442 -19.99 -4.01 1.68
N GLU A 443 -20.33 -4.99 2.53
CA GLU A 443 -20.66 -4.76 3.95
C GLU A 443 -19.47 -4.16 4.72
N ASP A 444 -18.24 -4.61 4.47
CA ASP A 444 -17.05 -4.06 5.12
C ASP A 444 -16.75 -2.62 4.65
N GLU A 445 -16.85 -2.31 3.34
CA GLU A 445 -16.69 -0.92 2.86
C GLU A 445 -17.82 0.00 3.34
N ALA A 446 -19.07 -0.48 3.43
CA ALA A 446 -20.21 0.29 3.94
C ALA A 446 -20.13 0.54 5.46
N LYS A 447 -19.69 -0.45 6.24
CA LYS A 447 -19.44 -0.30 7.69
C LYS A 447 -18.26 0.64 7.95
N GLU A 448 -17.21 0.60 7.12
CA GLU A 448 -16.14 1.60 7.19
C GLU A 448 -16.64 3.01 6.82
N GLU A 449 -17.48 3.18 5.78
CA GLU A 449 -18.05 4.50 5.45
C GLU A 449 -18.95 5.08 6.54
N GLU A 450 -19.73 4.26 7.27
CA GLU A 450 -20.61 4.74 8.34
C GLU A 450 -19.85 5.01 9.66
N ASP A 451 -18.89 4.18 10.04
CA ASP A 451 -18.09 4.36 11.26
C ASP A 451 -17.09 5.54 11.13
N ASP A 452 -16.53 5.80 9.94
CA ASP A 452 -15.60 6.94 9.68
C ASP A 452 -16.30 8.32 9.60
N LEU A 453 -17.63 8.38 9.77
CA LEU A 453 -18.40 9.63 9.93
C LEU A 453 -18.17 10.28 11.30
N VAL A 454 -18.01 9.48 12.36
CA VAL A 454 -18.02 9.93 13.77
C VAL A 454 -16.77 9.49 14.54
N ARG A 455 -16.07 8.45 14.09
CA ARG A 455 -14.98 7.81 14.83
C ARG A 455 -13.69 8.65 14.90
N HIS A 456 -13.25 8.95 16.12
CA HIS A 456 -11.88 9.38 16.39
C HIS A 456 -10.93 8.16 16.36
N SER A 457 -9.66 8.38 16.02
CA SER A 457 -8.71 7.29 15.81
C SER A 457 -7.25 7.73 16.02
N VAL A 458 -6.70 7.35 17.18
CA VAL A 458 -5.27 7.45 17.55
C VAL A 458 -4.33 7.00 16.43
N LYS A 459 -4.64 5.88 15.75
CA LYS A 459 -3.88 5.38 14.59
C LYS A 459 -3.88 6.38 13.42
N ARG A 460 -5.03 7.00 13.17
CA ARG A 460 -5.26 7.96 12.07
C ARG A 460 -4.60 9.31 12.37
N LEU A 461 -4.64 9.78 13.62
CA LEU A 461 -3.87 10.94 14.10
C LEU A 461 -2.36 10.68 14.00
N PHE A 462 -1.84 9.58 14.55
CA PHE A 462 -0.42 9.22 14.46
C PHE A 462 0.06 9.14 13.00
N ALA A 463 -0.73 8.54 12.10
CA ALA A 463 -0.44 8.50 10.68
C ALA A 463 -0.57 9.86 9.98
N CYS A 464 -1.22 10.86 10.58
CA CYS A 464 -1.21 12.26 10.10
C CYS A 464 0.02 13.02 10.59
N LEU A 465 0.33 12.95 11.89
CA LEU A 465 1.51 13.63 12.45
C LEU A 465 2.81 13.09 11.86
N SER A 466 2.96 11.76 11.81
CA SER A 466 4.18 11.10 11.29
C SER A 466 4.46 11.37 9.81
N LEU A 467 3.40 11.48 9.00
CA LEU A 467 3.50 11.78 7.56
C LEU A 467 3.32 13.27 7.26
N GLY A 468 3.38 14.14 8.28
CA GLY A 468 3.07 15.56 8.21
C GLY A 468 4.25 16.46 7.84
N LEU A 469 4.05 17.78 7.95
CA LEU A 469 5.06 18.79 7.62
C LEU A 469 6.04 19.03 8.77
N LEU A 470 5.54 19.20 10.00
CA LEU A 470 6.36 19.29 11.20
C LEU A 470 7.11 17.97 11.47
N LEU A 471 8.43 18.06 11.65
CA LEU A 471 9.32 16.92 11.87
C LEU A 471 9.55 16.64 13.37
N GLY A 472 9.52 15.37 13.75
CA GLY A 472 9.97 14.88 15.05
C GLY A 472 9.18 13.69 15.61
N PHE A 473 7.89 13.58 15.26
CA PHE A 473 6.99 12.50 15.71
C PHE A 473 7.47 11.09 15.36
N THR A 474 8.32 10.96 14.35
CA THR A 474 8.89 9.71 13.83
C THR A 474 10.31 9.41 14.30
N GLU A 475 10.98 10.41 14.88
CA GLU A 475 12.37 10.30 15.36
C GLU A 475 12.48 9.49 16.65
N HIS A 476 11.39 9.50 17.43
CA HIS A 476 11.26 8.87 18.73
C HIS A 476 10.51 7.53 18.57
N PHE A 477 11.24 6.42 18.73
CA PHE A 477 10.63 5.09 18.79
C PHE A 477 9.63 4.98 19.96
N GLU A 478 9.89 5.74 21.01
CA GLU A 478 9.07 5.86 22.20
C GLU A 478 7.64 6.35 21.88
N ILE A 479 7.47 7.20 20.86
CA ILE A 479 6.14 7.65 20.39
C ILE A 479 5.39 6.51 19.68
N LEU A 480 6.09 5.75 18.82
CA LEU A 480 5.50 4.60 18.13
C LEU A 480 5.04 3.51 19.13
N GLN A 481 5.87 3.21 20.12
CA GLN A 481 5.54 2.23 21.17
C GLN A 481 4.38 2.73 22.05
N TYR A 482 4.41 3.99 22.48
CA TYR A 482 3.31 4.59 23.24
C TYR A 482 1.97 4.57 22.47
N VAL A 483 1.97 4.88 21.18
CA VAL A 483 0.77 4.81 20.32
C VAL A 483 0.26 3.37 20.16
N TYR A 484 1.17 2.39 20.09
CA TYR A 484 0.80 0.98 20.09
C TYR A 484 0.15 0.56 21.42
N ASP A 485 0.81 0.84 22.55
CA ASP A 485 0.34 0.47 23.89
C ASP A 485 -0.98 1.15 24.25
N LEU A 486 -1.12 2.46 23.95
CA LEU A 486 -2.36 3.20 24.13
C LEU A 486 -3.50 2.60 23.30
N HIS A 487 -3.25 2.23 22.03
CA HIS A 487 -4.27 1.62 21.18
C HIS A 487 -4.66 0.20 21.65
N LEU A 488 -3.67 -0.62 22.00
CA LEU A 488 -3.85 -1.97 22.54
C LEU A 488 -4.71 -1.96 23.81
N TRP A 489 -4.36 -1.11 24.77
CA TRP A 489 -5.11 -0.92 26.01
C TRP A 489 -6.53 -0.37 25.75
N THR A 490 -6.66 0.60 24.84
CA THR A 490 -7.96 1.16 24.42
C THR A 490 -8.91 0.09 23.85
N ASP A 491 -8.39 -0.87 23.08
CA ASP A 491 -9.15 -1.94 22.44
C ASP A 491 -9.49 -3.10 23.39
N LEU A 492 -8.56 -3.47 24.28
CA LEU A 492 -8.82 -4.41 25.38
C LEU A 492 -9.90 -3.89 26.33
N GLY A 493 -9.75 -2.64 26.79
CA GLY A 493 -10.66 -2.01 27.74
C GLY A 493 -12.06 -1.77 27.18
N SER A 494 -12.18 -1.37 25.90
CA SER A 494 -13.51 -1.20 25.28
C SER A 494 -14.26 -2.52 25.21
N LYS A 495 -13.62 -3.60 24.73
CA LYS A 495 -14.27 -4.91 24.57
C LYS A 495 -14.66 -5.53 25.91
N ARG A 496 -13.80 -5.48 26.93
CA ARG A 496 -14.15 -5.97 28.29
C ARG A 496 -15.37 -5.23 28.86
N ASN A 497 -15.49 -3.93 28.58
CA ASN A 497 -16.58 -3.09 29.09
C ASN A 497 -17.91 -3.21 28.31
N LEU A 498 -17.96 -3.97 27.20
CA LEU A 498 -19.22 -4.21 26.47
C LEU A 498 -20.23 -5.07 27.26
N GLY A 499 -19.78 -5.79 28.30
CA GLY A 499 -20.66 -6.55 29.19
C GLY A 499 -21.30 -7.80 28.59
N TYR A 500 -21.04 -8.11 27.31
CA TYR A 500 -21.43 -9.37 26.70
C TYR A 500 -20.74 -10.55 27.41
N SER A 501 -21.48 -11.63 27.66
CA SER A 501 -20.96 -12.89 28.22
C SER A 501 -20.14 -13.71 27.20
N VAL A 502 -19.40 -13.01 26.34
CA VAL A 502 -18.57 -13.56 25.26
C VAL A 502 -17.11 -13.45 25.69
N PRO A 503 -16.36 -14.57 25.76
CA PRO A 503 -14.94 -14.56 26.13
C PRO A 503 -14.11 -13.52 25.36
N THR A 504 -13.23 -12.81 26.06
CA THR A 504 -12.40 -11.72 25.53
C THR A 504 -11.61 -12.16 24.31
N ARG A 505 -11.06 -13.39 24.33
CA ARG A 505 -10.39 -14.02 23.17
C ARG A 505 -11.23 -14.06 21.88
N LEU A 506 -12.56 -14.16 21.97
CA LEU A 506 -13.48 -14.13 20.83
C LEU A 506 -13.83 -12.70 20.41
N MET A 507 -14.05 -11.79 21.37
CA MET A 507 -14.19 -10.35 21.08
C MET A 507 -12.93 -9.78 20.40
N MET A 508 -11.76 -10.36 20.70
CA MET A 508 -10.49 -10.03 20.08
C MET A 508 -10.21 -10.70 18.72
N ALA A 509 -11.12 -11.51 18.17
CA ALA A 509 -10.86 -12.32 16.98
C ALA A 509 -10.62 -11.54 15.67
N GLY A 510 -10.91 -10.23 15.64
CA GLY A 510 -10.59 -9.33 14.52
C GLY A 510 -9.23 -8.63 14.62
N ALA A 511 -8.54 -8.69 15.76
CA ALA A 511 -7.28 -7.97 15.96
C ALA A 511 -6.06 -8.80 15.57
N SER A 512 -5.17 -8.23 14.76
CA SER A 512 -4.00 -8.93 14.20
C SER A 512 -2.90 -9.36 15.19
N TRP A 513 -3.07 -9.07 16.49
CA TRP A 513 -2.24 -9.57 17.57
C TRP A 513 -2.90 -10.71 18.39
N SER A 514 -4.18 -11.03 18.12
CA SER A 514 -4.89 -12.16 18.74
C SER A 514 -4.54 -13.48 18.07
N PRO A 515 -4.29 -14.58 18.82
CA PRO A 515 -4.16 -15.92 18.25
C PRO A 515 -5.39 -16.35 17.43
N VAL A 516 -6.59 -15.88 17.79
CA VAL A 516 -7.83 -16.25 17.10
C VAL A 516 -7.93 -15.63 15.70
N TYR A 517 -7.36 -14.42 15.51
CA TYR A 517 -7.23 -13.81 14.18
C TYR A 517 -6.33 -14.68 13.28
N TRP A 518 -5.15 -15.06 13.77
CA TRP A 518 -4.23 -15.91 12.99
C TRP A 518 -4.81 -17.30 12.71
N ARG A 519 -5.59 -17.87 13.63
CA ARG A 519 -6.35 -19.11 13.38
C ARG A 519 -7.39 -18.94 12.26
N ARG A 520 -8.13 -17.82 12.21
CA ARG A 520 -9.06 -17.51 11.10
C ARG A 520 -8.32 -17.35 9.77
N VAL A 521 -7.21 -16.60 9.74
CA VAL A 521 -6.35 -16.42 8.56
C VAL A 521 -5.79 -17.76 8.07
N GLN A 522 -5.36 -18.64 8.98
CA GLN A 522 -4.91 -19.99 8.65
C GLN A 522 -6.02 -20.86 8.07
N LEU A 523 -7.24 -20.81 8.63
CA LEU A 523 -8.38 -21.55 8.07
C LEU A 523 -8.73 -21.07 6.67
N GLY A 524 -8.70 -19.76 6.40
CA GLY A 524 -8.86 -19.21 5.05
C GLY A 524 -7.76 -19.66 4.08
N LEU A 525 -6.51 -19.80 4.53
CA LEU A 525 -5.42 -20.34 3.72
C LEU A 525 -5.59 -21.84 3.43
N VAL A 526 -6.07 -22.63 4.42
CA VAL A 526 -6.41 -24.05 4.22
C VAL A 526 -7.58 -24.20 3.25
N ASP A 527 -8.57 -23.31 3.29
CA ASP A 527 -9.71 -23.36 2.37
C ASP A 527 -9.32 -22.92 0.96
N LEU A 528 -8.47 -21.90 0.81
CA LEU A 528 -7.86 -21.54 -0.47
C LEU A 528 -7.12 -22.73 -1.11
N VAL A 529 -6.40 -23.53 -0.31
CA VAL A 529 -5.74 -24.76 -0.77
C VAL A 529 -6.75 -25.84 -1.20
N ARG A 530 -7.92 -25.94 -0.56
CA ARG A 530 -9.00 -26.85 -0.99
C ARG A 530 -9.66 -26.41 -2.29
N GLN A 531 -9.83 -25.10 -2.49
CA GLN A 531 -10.51 -24.53 -3.66
C GLN A 531 -9.60 -24.44 -4.91
N VAL A 532 -8.33 -24.10 -4.72
CA VAL A 532 -7.38 -23.75 -5.81
C VAL A 532 -6.24 -24.77 -5.95
N GLY A 533 -6.08 -25.68 -4.99
CA GLY A 533 -5.00 -26.66 -4.94
C GLY A 533 -3.77 -26.17 -4.17
N PHE A 534 -2.71 -26.97 -4.17
CA PHE A 534 -1.47 -26.64 -3.47
C PHE A 534 -0.77 -25.42 -4.10
N PRO A 535 -0.07 -24.61 -3.29
CA PRO A 535 0.69 -23.49 -3.81
C PRO A 535 1.86 -23.96 -4.66
N GLN A 536 2.20 -23.13 -5.64
CA GLN A 536 3.12 -23.45 -6.72
C GLN A 536 4.50 -22.80 -6.49
N PHE A 537 4.50 -21.65 -5.81
CA PHE A 537 5.70 -20.95 -5.37
C PHE A 537 5.56 -20.45 -3.94
N PHE A 538 6.65 -20.52 -3.18
CA PHE A 538 6.84 -19.73 -1.97
C PHE A 538 7.97 -18.72 -2.21
N TRP A 539 7.84 -17.52 -1.67
CA TRP A 539 8.84 -16.47 -1.85
C TRP A 539 8.98 -15.60 -0.59
N THR A 540 10.18 -15.50 -0.04
CA THR A 540 10.54 -14.41 0.89
C THR A 540 11.24 -13.29 0.14
N LEU A 541 10.78 -12.06 0.34
CA LEU A 541 11.45 -10.82 -0.08
C LEU A 541 11.89 -10.06 1.16
N SER A 542 13.21 -9.95 1.36
CA SER A 542 13.81 -9.27 2.51
C SER A 542 14.73 -8.14 2.05
N PRO A 543 14.53 -6.90 2.52
CA PRO A 543 15.32 -5.75 2.08
C PRO A 543 16.76 -5.89 2.60
N SER A 544 17.75 -5.93 1.70
CA SER A 544 19.13 -5.68 2.13
C SER A 544 19.25 -4.18 2.41
N GLU A 545 19.59 -3.89 3.65
CA GLU A 545 19.16 -2.67 4.33
C GLU A 545 20.00 -1.47 3.89
N TRP A 546 21.28 -1.74 3.66
CA TRP A 546 22.26 -0.81 3.12
C TRP A 546 22.11 -0.58 1.62
N THR A 547 21.31 -1.38 0.90
CA THR A 547 21.25 -1.40 -0.57
C THR A 547 19.87 -1.08 -1.16
N MET A 548 18.79 -1.26 -0.39
CA MET A 548 17.41 -0.93 -0.74
C MET A 548 17.26 0.53 -1.26
N PRO A 549 16.54 0.80 -2.36
CA PRO A 549 16.27 2.16 -2.83
C PRO A 549 15.31 2.88 -1.86
N TYR A 550 15.69 4.06 -1.39
CA TYR A 550 14.85 4.89 -0.51
C TYR A 550 14.25 6.08 -1.26
N HIS A 551 12.92 6.24 -1.14
CA HIS A 551 12.20 7.38 -1.73
C HIS A 551 12.80 8.71 -1.25
N ILE A 552 12.89 9.69 -2.15
CA ILE A 552 13.50 11.00 -1.88
C ILE A 552 12.90 11.73 -0.66
N TYR A 553 11.62 11.53 -0.35
CA TYR A 553 11.04 12.06 0.90
C TYR A 553 11.70 11.46 2.15
N VAL A 554 12.02 10.16 2.17
CA VAL A 554 12.72 9.53 3.30
C VAL A 554 14.15 10.08 3.42
N ARG A 555 14.84 10.30 2.28
CA ARG A 555 16.17 10.96 2.24
C ARG A 555 16.13 12.40 2.76
N ASP A 556 15.12 13.19 2.38
CA ASP A 556 14.89 14.57 2.87
C ASP A 556 14.65 14.60 4.40
N ARG A 557 13.88 13.63 4.92
CA ARG A 557 13.66 13.47 6.37
C ARG A 557 14.96 13.11 7.09
N MET A 558 15.77 12.21 6.53
CA MET A 558 17.08 11.83 7.07
C MET A 558 18.04 13.01 7.13
N GLU A 559 18.16 13.78 6.04
CA GLU A 559 19.04 14.95 5.98
C GLU A 559 18.61 16.03 7.00
N LYS A 560 17.32 16.36 7.07
CA LYS A 560 16.79 17.38 7.99
C LYS A 560 16.86 16.99 9.47
N LEU A 561 16.85 15.69 9.79
CA LEU A 561 16.97 15.16 11.16
C LEU A 561 18.38 14.62 11.48
N LEU A 562 19.36 14.81 10.57
CA LEU A 562 20.72 14.27 10.61
C LEU A 562 20.80 12.75 10.87
N LYS A 563 19.80 11.97 10.44
CA LYS A 563 19.80 10.52 10.58
C LYS A 563 20.58 9.89 9.45
N GLU A 564 21.52 9.02 9.82
CA GLU A 564 22.07 8.04 8.89
C GLU A 564 20.99 7.01 8.52
N ARG A 565 21.29 6.06 7.62
CA ARG A 565 20.34 5.00 7.28
C ARG A 565 20.08 4.13 8.51
N LEU A 566 18.91 3.50 8.55
CA LEU A 566 18.46 2.59 9.62
C LEU A 566 18.13 3.30 10.95
N HIS A 567 17.94 4.62 10.92
CA HIS A 567 17.73 5.50 12.07
C HIS A 567 16.48 6.43 11.97
N LEU A 568 15.56 6.18 11.02
CA LEU A 568 14.19 6.71 11.00
C LEU A 568 13.18 5.55 11.06
N PRO A 569 12.85 5.04 12.27
CA PRO A 569 12.15 3.76 12.44
C PRO A 569 10.75 3.73 11.83
N VAL A 570 10.06 4.88 11.72
CA VAL A 570 8.70 4.96 11.16
C VAL A 570 8.74 5.07 9.63
N GLU A 571 9.40 6.09 9.06
CA GLU A 571 9.41 6.30 7.60
C GLU A 571 10.09 5.16 6.84
N GLU A 572 11.21 4.62 7.34
CA GLU A 572 11.90 3.51 6.69
C GLU A 572 11.03 2.25 6.70
N THR A 573 10.40 1.92 7.83
CA THR A 573 9.51 0.75 7.94
C THR A 573 8.28 0.90 7.05
N LEU A 574 7.62 2.06 7.05
CA LEU A 574 6.46 2.32 6.19
C LEU A 574 6.84 2.27 4.71
N HIS A 575 7.98 2.84 4.33
CA HIS A 575 8.44 2.82 2.94
C HIS A 575 8.82 1.41 2.47
N ILE A 576 9.58 0.65 3.28
CA ILE A 576 9.94 -0.75 2.99
C ILE A 576 8.68 -1.61 2.87
N ALA A 577 7.82 -1.61 3.88
CA ALA A 577 6.58 -2.39 3.88
C ALA A 577 5.68 -2.04 2.68
N HIS A 578 5.60 -0.75 2.32
CA HIS A 578 4.88 -0.30 1.15
C HIS A 578 5.51 -0.81 -0.17
N VAL A 579 6.82 -0.62 -0.37
CA VAL A 579 7.52 -1.06 -1.60
C VAL A 579 7.43 -2.57 -1.78
N LEU A 580 7.66 -3.37 -0.73
CA LEU A 580 7.55 -4.83 -0.81
C LEU A 580 6.11 -5.25 -1.18
N THR A 581 5.11 -4.69 -0.50
CA THR A 581 3.70 -4.98 -0.76
C THR A 581 3.28 -4.60 -2.19
N GLN A 582 3.75 -3.47 -2.70
CA GLN A 582 3.46 -3.02 -4.07
C GLN A 582 4.28 -3.79 -5.13
N THR A 583 5.46 -4.29 -4.79
CA THR A 583 6.22 -5.18 -5.67
C THR A 583 5.47 -6.50 -5.85
N ALA A 584 4.99 -7.13 -4.77
CA ALA A 584 4.14 -8.32 -4.87
C ALA A 584 2.80 -8.04 -5.56
N LYS A 585 1.94 -7.18 -4.98
CA LYS A 585 0.58 -6.93 -5.51
C LYS A 585 0.60 -6.34 -6.93
N GLY A 586 1.56 -5.47 -7.22
CA GLY A 586 1.66 -4.76 -8.49
C GLY A 586 2.65 -5.42 -9.46
N PHE A 587 3.94 -5.19 -9.24
CA PHE A 587 5.01 -5.52 -10.21
C PHE A 587 5.01 -6.99 -10.64
N LEU A 588 4.78 -7.89 -9.68
CA LEU A 588 4.80 -9.33 -9.89
C LEU A 588 3.43 -9.84 -10.35
N MET A 589 2.37 -9.56 -9.59
CA MET A 589 1.05 -10.19 -9.74
C MET A 589 0.04 -9.41 -10.60
N GLY A 590 0.27 -8.13 -10.92
CA GLY A 590 -0.66 -7.30 -11.70
C GLY A 590 -2.03 -7.05 -11.02
N ALA A 591 -2.13 -7.25 -9.71
CA ALA A 591 -3.37 -7.38 -8.94
C ALA A 591 -3.82 -6.11 -8.19
N THR A 592 -3.17 -4.96 -8.41
CA THR A 592 -3.61 -3.64 -7.89
C THR A 592 -4.87 -3.12 -8.58
N SER A 593 -5.67 -2.29 -7.91
CA SER A 593 -6.99 -1.79 -8.37
C SER A 593 -6.94 -0.69 -9.44
N GLY A 594 -6.08 -0.87 -10.46
CA GLY A 594 -6.01 -0.01 -11.64
C GLY A 594 -7.19 -0.22 -12.60
N LYS A 595 -7.71 0.86 -13.19
CA LYS A 595 -8.81 0.84 -14.18
C LYS A 595 -8.45 0.18 -15.53
N VAL A 596 -7.22 -0.29 -15.69
CA VAL A 596 -6.70 -0.97 -16.87
C VAL A 596 -5.97 -2.22 -16.37
N ALA A 597 -6.32 -3.39 -16.91
CA ALA A 597 -5.64 -4.64 -16.57
C ALA A 597 -4.15 -4.55 -16.93
N TRP A 598 -3.29 -4.92 -15.99
CA TRP A 598 -1.84 -4.86 -16.16
C TRP A 598 -1.40 -5.92 -17.18
N LYS A 599 -0.64 -5.52 -18.20
CA LYS A 599 -0.12 -6.41 -19.26
C LYS A 599 1.36 -6.78 -19.16
N ASP A 600 2.17 -5.92 -18.53
CA ASP A 600 3.62 -6.05 -18.50
C ASP A 600 4.16 -6.44 -17.09
N ASN A 601 3.37 -7.13 -16.25
CA ASN A 601 3.82 -7.59 -14.93
C ASN A 601 4.78 -8.79 -15.10
N VAL A 602 5.61 -9.09 -14.08
CA VAL A 602 6.64 -10.13 -14.20
C VAL A 602 6.04 -11.50 -14.46
N PHE A 603 4.98 -11.86 -13.72
CA PHE A 603 4.24 -13.10 -13.89
C PHE A 603 2.94 -12.87 -14.69
N HIS A 604 3.06 -12.18 -15.84
CA HIS A 604 1.93 -12.05 -16.77
C HIS A 604 1.77 -13.35 -17.57
N VAL A 605 0.57 -13.94 -17.51
CA VAL A 605 0.21 -15.14 -18.28
C VAL A 605 -1.03 -14.84 -19.11
N GLN A 606 -1.09 -15.35 -20.34
CA GLN A 606 -2.26 -15.26 -21.21
C GLN A 606 -2.81 -16.67 -21.44
N ASP A 607 -4.14 -16.79 -21.53
CA ASP A 607 -4.76 -18.03 -21.98
C ASP A 607 -4.53 -18.26 -23.49
N PRO A 608 -4.85 -19.45 -24.03
CA PRO A 608 -4.74 -19.73 -25.47
C PRO A 608 -5.59 -18.84 -26.41
N ARG A 609 -6.34 -17.87 -25.87
CA ARG A 609 -7.14 -16.88 -26.62
C ARG A 609 -6.58 -15.46 -26.47
N GLY A 610 -5.40 -15.30 -25.84
CA GLY A 610 -4.74 -14.02 -25.60
C GLY A 610 -5.35 -13.20 -24.45
N LEU A 611 -6.18 -13.81 -23.59
CA LEU A 611 -6.76 -13.14 -22.42
C LEU A 611 -5.85 -13.29 -21.21
N GLY A 612 -5.44 -12.17 -20.62
CA GLY A 612 -4.62 -12.17 -19.41
C GLY A 612 -5.29 -12.90 -18.25
N ARG A 613 -4.64 -13.95 -17.74
CA ARG A 613 -5.04 -14.73 -16.56
C ARG A 613 -4.40 -14.12 -15.31
N ARG A 614 -5.05 -14.25 -14.16
CA ARG A 614 -4.55 -13.73 -12.88
C ARG A 614 -4.13 -14.90 -11.99
N LEU A 615 -2.91 -14.86 -11.48
CA LEU A 615 -2.47 -15.71 -10.37
C LEU A 615 -3.05 -15.17 -9.05
N HIS A 616 -3.29 -16.07 -8.11
CA HIS A 616 -3.72 -15.72 -6.74
C HIS A 616 -2.49 -15.74 -5.82
N ALA A 617 -2.46 -14.90 -4.78
CA ALA A 617 -1.38 -14.93 -3.80
C ALA A 617 -1.85 -14.58 -2.40
N PHE A 618 -1.33 -15.31 -1.43
CA PHE A 618 -1.40 -14.96 -0.01
C PHE A 618 -0.14 -14.17 0.37
N LEU A 619 -0.30 -13.05 1.08
CA LEU A 619 0.77 -12.12 1.41
C LEU A 619 0.79 -11.84 2.91
N ARG A 620 1.97 -11.94 3.53
CA ARG A 620 2.18 -11.64 4.95
C ARG A 620 3.50 -10.90 5.17
N LEU A 621 3.41 -9.71 5.76
CA LEU A 621 4.58 -9.03 6.31
C LEU A 621 4.96 -9.66 7.66
N GLU A 622 6.25 -9.92 7.89
CA GLU A 622 6.80 -10.34 9.17
C GLU A 622 7.95 -9.42 9.61
N PHE A 623 8.10 -9.23 10.92
CA PHE A 623 9.23 -8.56 11.57
C PHE A 623 10.10 -9.64 12.23
N GLN A 624 11.20 -10.04 11.59
CA GLN A 624 11.91 -11.28 11.95
C GLN A 624 12.88 -11.12 13.14
N GLY A 625 12.41 -11.41 14.35
CA GLY A 625 13.19 -11.25 15.60
C GLY A 625 14.45 -12.12 15.70
N GLY A 626 15.60 -11.49 15.97
CA GLY A 626 16.94 -12.10 15.92
C GLY A 626 17.47 -12.78 17.18
N THR A 627 16.62 -13.00 18.19
CA THR A 627 17.07 -13.40 19.54
C THR A 627 17.00 -14.91 19.82
N ARG A 628 16.50 -15.72 18.88
CA ARG A 628 16.20 -17.15 19.12
C ARG A 628 16.91 -18.15 18.20
N LYS A 629 17.69 -17.70 17.21
CA LYS A 629 18.49 -18.56 16.31
C LYS A 629 19.79 -17.84 15.89
N LEU A 630 20.81 -18.61 15.51
CA LEU A 630 21.93 -18.09 14.73
C LEU A 630 21.43 -17.67 13.33
N PRO A 631 21.99 -16.60 12.72
CA PRO A 631 21.59 -16.16 11.39
C PRO A 631 22.31 -16.97 10.32
N SER A 632 21.59 -17.87 9.64
CA SER A 632 22.05 -18.54 8.41
C SER A 632 22.22 -17.59 7.22
N GLN A 633 21.66 -16.37 7.29
CA GLN A 633 21.71 -15.36 6.22
C GLN A 633 21.75 -13.96 6.85
N ASP A 634 22.45 -13.01 6.23
CA ASP A 634 22.79 -11.69 6.81
C ASP A 634 21.60 -10.85 7.32
N TYR A 635 20.41 -11.03 6.73
CA TYR A 635 19.19 -10.32 7.14
C TYR A 635 18.47 -10.95 8.35
N HIS A 636 18.83 -12.19 8.74
CA HIS A 636 18.20 -12.91 9.84
C HIS A 636 18.45 -12.18 11.17
N GLY A 637 17.37 -11.71 11.77
CA GLY A 637 17.41 -10.98 13.04
C GLY A 637 17.55 -9.47 12.94
N SER A 638 17.51 -8.92 11.72
CA SER A 638 17.24 -7.50 11.46
C SER A 638 15.95 -6.99 12.10
N GLY A 639 14.97 -7.87 12.35
CA GLY A 639 13.60 -7.56 12.76
C GLY A 639 12.79 -6.69 11.80
N ARG A 640 13.36 -6.24 10.68
CA ARG A 640 12.67 -5.36 9.72
C ARG A 640 11.53 -6.09 9.00
N ALA A 641 10.65 -5.31 8.38
CA ALA A 641 9.54 -5.83 7.60
C ALA A 641 10.05 -6.61 6.37
N HIS A 642 9.91 -7.93 6.40
CA HIS A 642 10.10 -8.84 5.26
C HIS A 642 8.72 -9.23 4.74
N LEU A 643 8.62 -9.55 3.45
CA LEU A 643 7.38 -10.02 2.85
C LEU A 643 7.51 -11.51 2.51
N HIS A 644 6.65 -12.33 3.11
CA HIS A 644 6.41 -13.69 2.66
C HIS A 644 5.21 -13.72 1.71
N MET A 645 5.37 -14.36 0.57
CA MET A 645 4.33 -14.62 -0.43
C MET A 645 4.19 -16.12 -0.68
N ILE A 646 2.95 -16.57 -0.83
CA ILE A 646 2.60 -17.87 -1.39
C ILE A 646 1.78 -17.61 -2.65
N VAL A 647 2.12 -18.26 -3.76
CA VAL A 647 1.45 -18.07 -5.06
C VAL A 647 0.68 -19.34 -5.47
N PHE A 648 -0.53 -19.14 -5.97
CA PHE A 648 -1.43 -20.17 -6.45
C PHE A 648 -1.85 -19.87 -7.90
N GLY A 649 -1.96 -20.91 -8.71
CA GLY A 649 -2.45 -20.85 -10.08
C GLY A 649 -2.76 -22.24 -10.60
N ALA A 650 -3.70 -22.33 -11.53
CA ALA A 650 -3.96 -23.59 -12.22
C ALA A 650 -2.76 -24.02 -13.09
N GLU A 651 -2.61 -25.32 -13.31
CA GLU A 651 -1.49 -25.94 -14.02
C GLU A 651 -1.23 -25.32 -15.41
N ASP A 652 -2.29 -24.98 -16.15
CA ASP A 652 -2.21 -24.29 -17.45
C ASP A 652 -1.58 -22.90 -17.36
N LEU A 653 -1.68 -22.23 -16.20
CA LEU A 653 -1.05 -20.95 -15.95
C LEU A 653 0.42 -21.11 -15.56
N ILE A 654 0.73 -22.09 -14.72
CA ILE A 654 2.08 -22.29 -14.18
C ILE A 654 3.05 -22.72 -15.28
N ARG A 655 2.63 -23.62 -16.16
CA ARG A 655 3.39 -24.03 -17.34
C ARG A 655 3.71 -22.87 -18.30
N ASN A 656 2.86 -21.85 -18.34
CA ASN A 656 3.00 -20.68 -19.23
C ASN A 656 3.63 -19.45 -18.55
N LEU A 657 4.29 -19.62 -17.41
CA LEU A 657 5.04 -18.54 -16.76
C LEU A 657 6.45 -18.36 -17.37
N PRO A 658 6.96 -17.12 -17.51
CA PRO A 658 8.30 -16.85 -18.05
C PRO A 658 9.40 -17.06 -16.99
N ILE A 659 9.44 -18.24 -16.38
CA ILE A 659 10.35 -18.57 -15.27
C ILE A 659 11.81 -18.60 -15.75
N ASP A 660 12.06 -19.22 -16.90
CA ASP A 660 13.33 -19.20 -17.64
C ASP A 660 13.90 -17.77 -17.79
N ALA A 661 13.07 -16.83 -18.24
CA ALA A 661 13.47 -15.46 -18.49
C ALA A 661 13.65 -14.67 -17.18
N THR A 662 12.76 -14.87 -16.19
CA THR A 662 12.65 -13.98 -15.02
C THR A 662 13.37 -14.46 -13.75
N VAL A 663 13.54 -15.77 -13.57
CA VAL A 663 14.16 -16.41 -12.39
C VAL A 663 15.56 -16.92 -12.74
N SER A 664 16.47 -16.98 -11.77
CA SER A 664 17.74 -17.72 -11.85
C SER A 664 18.03 -18.42 -10.52
N ALA A 665 18.76 -19.54 -10.56
CA ALA A 665 19.40 -20.17 -9.41
C ALA A 665 20.93 -20.27 -9.62
N SER A 666 21.48 -19.45 -10.53
CA SER A 666 22.87 -19.52 -10.99
C SER A 666 23.58 -18.17 -10.83
N LEU A 667 24.88 -18.22 -10.55
CA LEU A 667 25.76 -17.06 -10.35
C LEU A 667 26.03 -16.35 -11.70
N PRO A 668 25.69 -15.06 -11.87
CA PRO A 668 25.94 -14.35 -13.13
C PRO A 668 27.44 -14.20 -13.42
N ASN A 669 27.84 -14.35 -14.70
CA ASN A 669 29.24 -14.15 -15.10
C ASN A 669 29.73 -12.75 -14.67
N SER A 670 30.83 -12.75 -13.89
CA SER A 670 31.37 -11.55 -13.27
C SER A 670 31.94 -10.52 -14.26
N GLU A 671 32.23 -10.92 -15.50
CA GLU A 671 32.68 -10.04 -16.58
C GLU A 671 31.50 -9.39 -17.33
N GLU A 672 30.40 -10.13 -17.51
CA GLU A 672 29.20 -9.69 -18.23
C GLU A 672 28.29 -8.78 -17.38
N ASP A 673 27.97 -9.21 -16.15
CA ASP A 673 27.08 -8.48 -15.26
C ASP A 673 27.70 -8.34 -13.85
N VAL A 674 28.77 -7.55 -13.80
CA VAL A 674 29.51 -7.19 -12.57
C VAL A 674 28.63 -6.56 -11.48
N ASP A 675 27.42 -6.10 -11.81
CA ASP A 675 26.44 -5.60 -10.83
C ASP A 675 25.63 -6.75 -10.24
N MET A 676 24.95 -7.55 -11.07
CA MET A 676 24.19 -8.70 -10.57
C MET A 676 25.07 -9.75 -9.89
N HIS A 677 26.27 -10.03 -10.39
CA HIS A 677 27.23 -10.91 -9.72
C HIS A 677 27.53 -10.43 -8.28
N GLY A 678 27.76 -9.12 -8.10
CA GLY A 678 28.01 -8.51 -6.80
C GLY A 678 26.77 -8.49 -5.89
N TYR A 679 25.57 -8.30 -6.45
CA TYR A 679 24.32 -8.39 -5.68
C TYR A 679 23.99 -9.84 -5.27
N VAL A 680 24.25 -10.82 -6.15
CA VAL A 680 23.97 -12.25 -5.90
C VAL A 680 24.85 -12.78 -4.77
N LEU A 681 26.18 -12.66 -4.89
CA LEU A 681 27.11 -13.04 -3.80
C LEU A 681 26.81 -12.28 -2.50
N GLY A 682 26.39 -11.03 -2.62
CA GLY A 682 26.10 -10.14 -1.50
C GLY A 682 24.79 -10.37 -0.76
N SER A 683 23.89 -11.24 -1.25
CA SER A 683 22.56 -11.37 -0.65
C SER A 683 21.79 -12.68 -0.90
N GLN A 684 22.21 -13.56 -1.82
CA GLN A 684 21.49 -14.80 -2.16
C GLN A 684 22.20 -16.07 -1.69
N ILE A 685 23.41 -15.95 -1.15
CA ILE A 685 24.22 -17.05 -0.60
C ILE A 685 23.74 -17.39 0.82
N ASP A 686 23.53 -18.67 1.11
CA ASP A 686 23.28 -19.18 2.46
C ASP A 686 24.60 -19.48 3.20
N HIS A 687 24.69 -19.08 4.48
CA HIS A 687 25.90 -19.24 5.28
C HIS A 687 26.08 -20.68 5.79
N GLU A 688 25.04 -21.53 5.72
CA GLU A 688 25.08 -22.95 6.08
C GLU A 688 25.31 -23.86 4.86
N GLY A 689 25.44 -23.28 3.65
CA GLY A 689 25.66 -24.01 2.40
C GLY A 689 24.40 -24.64 1.78
N ASP A 690 23.25 -24.53 2.42
CA ASP A 690 21.97 -25.01 1.88
C ASP A 690 21.48 -24.09 0.74
N SER A 691 21.54 -24.55 -0.51
CA SER A 691 20.83 -23.86 -1.61
C SER A 691 19.31 -24.07 -1.53
N GLY A 692 18.86 -25.16 -0.91
CA GLY A 692 17.46 -25.60 -0.88
C GLY A 692 16.95 -26.06 -2.25
N ARG A 693 17.86 -26.41 -3.17
CA ARG A 693 17.58 -26.76 -4.56
C ARG A 693 18.28 -28.06 -4.96
N GLU A 694 17.66 -28.78 -5.88
CA GLU A 694 18.29 -29.93 -6.55
C GLU A 694 19.22 -29.43 -7.66
N ILE A 695 20.33 -30.14 -7.88
CA ILE A 695 21.26 -29.86 -8.99
C ILE A 695 20.58 -30.19 -10.32
N TRP A 696 20.65 -29.27 -11.27
CA TRP A 696 20.09 -29.40 -12.61
C TRP A 696 20.93 -28.60 -13.61
N GLU A 697 21.89 -29.29 -14.24
CA GLU A 697 22.84 -28.71 -15.21
C GLU A 697 22.20 -28.37 -16.57
N ALA A 698 20.98 -28.84 -16.82
CA ALA A 698 20.25 -28.52 -18.05
C ALA A 698 19.56 -27.13 -17.93
N PRO A 699 19.22 -26.48 -19.07
CA PRO A 699 18.49 -25.21 -19.05
C PRO A 699 17.18 -25.28 -18.27
N THR A 700 16.79 -24.16 -17.67
CA THR A 700 15.51 -24.00 -16.95
C THR A 700 14.32 -24.39 -17.83
N CYS A 701 13.51 -25.35 -17.37
CA CYS A 701 12.39 -25.90 -18.13
C CYS A 701 11.21 -26.27 -17.23
N PHE A 702 10.02 -26.40 -17.83
CA PHE A 702 8.88 -27.02 -17.17
C PHE A 702 8.98 -28.54 -17.34
N ASP A 703 8.87 -29.28 -16.25
CA ASP A 703 8.77 -30.74 -16.23
C ASP A 703 7.30 -31.14 -16.45
N GLU A 704 7.02 -31.88 -17.52
CA GLU A 704 5.65 -32.30 -17.87
C GLU A 704 5.15 -33.52 -17.07
N GLU A 705 6.07 -34.31 -16.49
CA GLU A 705 5.75 -35.50 -15.68
C GLU A 705 5.51 -35.10 -14.23
N GLU A 706 6.44 -34.33 -13.66
CA GLU A 706 6.38 -33.82 -12.29
C GLU A 706 5.60 -32.49 -12.15
N ARG A 707 5.26 -31.85 -13.26
CA ARG A 707 4.39 -30.65 -13.36
C ARG A 707 4.91 -29.39 -12.65
N PHE A 708 6.23 -29.25 -12.49
CA PHE A 708 6.86 -28.07 -11.90
C PHE A 708 8.05 -27.55 -12.74
N TRP A 709 8.50 -26.32 -12.45
CA TRP A 709 9.68 -25.74 -13.12
C TRP A 709 11.00 -26.17 -12.47
N ARG A 710 11.83 -26.90 -13.21
CA ARG A 710 13.25 -27.13 -12.88
C ARG A 710 14.05 -25.90 -13.28
N LEU A 711 14.83 -25.35 -12.34
CA LEU A 711 15.72 -24.21 -12.59
C LEU A 711 17.14 -24.72 -12.88
N ALA A 712 17.83 -24.13 -13.85
CA ALA A 712 19.26 -24.36 -14.04
C ALA A 712 20.05 -23.96 -12.78
N HIS A 713 20.73 -24.92 -12.17
CA HIS A 713 21.45 -24.80 -10.91
C HIS A 713 22.60 -25.81 -10.91
N SER A 714 23.83 -25.32 -11.03
CA SER A 714 25.01 -26.18 -11.15
C SER A 714 25.43 -26.79 -9.81
N GLU A 715 26.25 -27.84 -9.84
CA GLU A 715 26.94 -28.37 -8.65
C GLU A 715 27.75 -27.26 -7.93
N GLU A 716 28.36 -26.34 -8.68
CA GLU A 716 29.07 -25.19 -8.10
C GLU A 716 28.11 -24.18 -7.43
N ASP A 717 26.97 -23.87 -8.04
CA ASP A 717 25.94 -23.00 -7.44
C ASP A 717 25.31 -23.64 -6.19
N HIS A 718 25.14 -24.95 -6.21
CA HIS A 718 24.61 -25.75 -5.11
C HIS A 718 25.56 -25.72 -3.90
N ASP A 719 26.84 -26.05 -4.09
CA ASP A 719 27.84 -26.09 -3.02
C ASP A 719 28.19 -24.69 -2.48
N ARG A 720 27.91 -23.64 -3.27
CA ARG A 720 27.92 -22.24 -2.83
C ARG A 720 26.70 -21.86 -1.97
N GLY A 721 25.70 -22.72 -1.81
CA GLY A 721 24.46 -22.40 -1.10
C GLY A 721 23.62 -21.33 -1.78
N LEU A 722 23.62 -21.25 -3.11
CA LEU A 722 22.94 -20.18 -3.85
C LEU A 722 21.41 -20.37 -3.88
N ARG A 723 20.67 -19.49 -3.20
CA ARG A 723 19.21 -19.40 -3.30
C ARG A 723 18.78 -18.82 -4.65
N ALA A 724 17.62 -19.25 -5.15
CA ALA A 724 17.05 -18.73 -6.39
C ALA A 724 16.39 -17.35 -6.21
N TYR A 725 16.46 -16.51 -7.24
CA TYR A 725 16.06 -15.10 -7.22
C TYR A 725 15.39 -14.64 -8.53
N VAL A 726 14.49 -13.66 -8.43
CA VAL A 726 13.92 -12.94 -9.58
C VAL A 726 14.82 -11.78 -9.98
N LYS A 727 15.33 -11.87 -11.22
CA LYS A 727 16.36 -11.01 -11.80
C LYS A 727 16.00 -9.52 -11.76
N ASP A 728 14.79 -9.18 -12.23
CA ASP A 728 14.28 -7.80 -12.29
C ASP A 728 14.11 -7.17 -10.89
N VAL A 729 13.81 -7.98 -9.87
CA VAL A 729 13.61 -7.52 -8.48
C VAL A 729 14.96 -7.34 -7.78
N LEU A 730 15.95 -8.19 -8.07
CA LEU A 730 17.29 -8.07 -7.49
C LEU A 730 18.01 -6.81 -8.01
N ASP A 731 17.96 -6.53 -9.31
CA ASP A 731 18.56 -5.31 -9.87
C ASP A 731 17.90 -4.02 -9.33
N ALA A 732 16.55 -4.02 -9.23
CA ALA A 732 15.79 -2.86 -8.77
C ALA A 732 15.87 -2.60 -7.27
N LEU A 733 15.63 -3.61 -6.43
CA LEU A 733 15.54 -3.48 -4.97
C LEU A 733 16.83 -3.88 -4.24
N LYS A 734 17.77 -4.54 -4.92
CA LYS A 734 19.09 -4.94 -4.38
C LYS A 734 18.94 -5.73 -3.07
N CYS A 735 17.96 -6.65 -3.03
CA CYS A 735 17.39 -7.25 -1.83
C CYS A 735 17.60 -8.78 -1.77
N HIS A 736 17.60 -9.36 -0.57
CA HIS A 736 17.62 -10.82 -0.41
C HIS A 736 16.32 -11.45 -0.93
N GLN A 737 16.43 -12.60 -1.59
CA GLN A 737 15.30 -13.40 -2.03
C GLN A 737 15.50 -14.89 -1.67
N ASP A 738 14.43 -15.51 -1.18
CA ASP A 738 14.31 -16.95 -1.03
C ASP A 738 13.10 -17.37 -1.88
N PHE A 739 13.34 -17.65 -3.16
CA PHE A 739 12.31 -18.08 -4.12
C PHE A 739 12.33 -19.60 -4.27
N LEU A 740 11.29 -20.28 -3.78
CA LEU A 740 11.13 -21.73 -3.84
C LEU A 740 10.02 -22.12 -4.84
N ILE A 741 10.31 -23.13 -5.65
CA ILE A 741 9.42 -23.79 -6.61
C ILE A 741 9.41 -25.28 -6.28
N GLY A 742 8.26 -25.93 -6.35
CA GLY A 742 8.06 -27.36 -6.21
C GLY A 742 6.58 -27.68 -5.98
N ASP A 743 6.25 -28.96 -5.82
CA ASP A 743 4.95 -29.40 -5.33
C ASP A 743 4.96 -29.62 -3.80
N ASP A 744 3.90 -30.23 -3.22
CA ASP A 744 3.89 -30.57 -1.78
C ASP A 744 4.61 -31.90 -1.44
N LYS A 745 5.26 -32.61 -2.40
CA LYS A 745 6.21 -33.70 -2.06
C LYS A 745 7.41 -33.14 -1.30
N ALA A 746 7.91 -31.97 -1.73
CA ALA A 746 8.90 -31.19 -0.99
C ALA A 746 8.35 -30.62 0.35
N GLY A 747 7.03 -30.68 0.54
CA GLY A 747 6.31 -30.24 1.72
C GLY A 747 6.32 -28.74 1.92
N MET A 748 6.41 -27.91 0.85
CA MET A 748 6.57 -26.45 1.00
C MET A 748 5.43 -25.80 1.81
N LEU A 749 4.17 -26.20 1.58
CA LEU A 749 3.04 -25.69 2.36
C LEU A 749 3.15 -26.11 3.83
N ARG A 750 3.60 -27.35 4.08
CA ARG A 750 3.86 -27.86 5.44
C ARG A 750 5.01 -27.12 6.12
N ARG A 751 6.13 -26.89 5.43
CA ARG A 751 7.30 -26.11 5.91
C ARG A 751 6.90 -24.68 6.26
N TYR A 752 6.02 -24.06 5.46
CA TYR A 752 5.44 -22.75 5.78
C TYR A 752 4.56 -22.83 7.04
N ILE A 753 3.49 -23.63 7.02
CA ILE A 753 2.50 -23.68 8.10
C ILE A 753 3.15 -24.06 9.46
N THR A 754 4.08 -25.02 9.48
CA THR A 754 4.78 -25.44 10.72
C THR A 754 5.76 -24.39 11.26
N LYS A 755 6.45 -23.63 10.39
CA LYS A 755 7.29 -22.47 10.80
C LYS A 755 6.49 -21.33 11.43
N TYR A 756 5.17 -21.28 11.26
CA TYR A 756 4.31 -20.18 11.77
C TYR A 756 3.31 -20.59 12.87
N LEU A 757 2.76 -21.82 12.84
CA LEU A 757 1.96 -22.37 13.96
C LEU A 757 2.68 -22.29 15.31
N SER A 758 4.00 -22.50 15.29
CA SER A 758 4.87 -22.48 16.47
C SER A 758 5.16 -21.08 17.04
N LYS A 759 4.72 -19.99 16.39
CA LYS A 759 4.93 -18.60 16.87
C LYS A 759 3.80 -18.07 17.76
N PHE A 760 2.59 -18.62 17.63
CA PHE A 760 1.45 -18.35 18.50
C PHE A 760 0.86 -19.69 18.95
N SER A 761 1.51 -20.33 19.94
CA SER A 761 1.04 -21.61 20.49
C SER A 761 -0.32 -21.47 21.18
N ASP A 762 -1.14 -22.53 21.17
CA ASP A 762 -2.47 -22.50 21.78
C ASP A 762 -2.45 -22.19 23.29
N SER A 763 -1.34 -22.44 24.00
CA SER A 763 -1.11 -21.98 25.37
C SER A 763 -1.28 -20.46 25.53
N ALA A 764 -0.74 -19.67 24.59
CA ALA A 764 -0.92 -18.21 24.58
C ALA A 764 -2.41 -17.79 24.48
N SER A 765 -3.26 -18.64 23.90
CA SER A 765 -4.71 -18.39 23.79
C SER A 765 -5.51 -18.75 25.05
N GLN A 766 -4.90 -19.49 25.99
CA GLN A 766 -5.47 -19.84 27.30
C GLN A 766 -4.87 -18.97 28.41
N ASP A 767 -3.56 -18.74 28.39
CA ASP A 767 -2.83 -18.01 29.43
C ASP A 767 -3.02 -16.48 29.34
N TRP A 768 -2.95 -15.89 28.13
CA TRP A 768 -2.81 -14.43 27.97
C TRP A 768 -4.11 -13.69 27.67
N LEU A 769 -5.18 -14.41 27.31
CA LEU A 769 -6.53 -13.87 27.11
C LEU A 769 -7.55 -14.64 27.97
N ASN A 770 -7.14 -15.02 29.17
CA ASN A 770 -8.03 -15.52 30.21
C ASN A 770 -8.95 -14.39 30.70
N ASP A 771 -10.25 -14.66 30.78
CA ASP A 771 -11.24 -13.70 31.27
C ASP A 771 -11.14 -13.43 32.78
N ASP A 772 -10.58 -14.39 33.55
CA ASP A 772 -10.29 -14.23 34.99
C ASP A 772 -9.11 -13.26 35.24
N ALA A 773 -8.22 -13.07 34.26
CA ALA A 773 -7.08 -12.18 34.41
C ALA A 773 -7.53 -10.71 34.38
N ASP A 774 -6.94 -9.86 35.21
CA ASP A 774 -7.22 -8.42 35.17
C ASP A 774 -6.59 -7.79 33.90
N ALA A 775 -7.19 -6.72 33.39
CA ALA A 775 -6.74 -6.09 32.14
C ALA A 775 -5.29 -5.60 32.20
N THR A 776 -4.81 -5.20 33.39
CA THR A 776 -3.42 -4.78 33.65
C THR A 776 -2.47 -5.95 33.51
N SER A 777 -2.78 -7.13 34.04
CA SER A 777 -1.99 -8.35 33.86
C SER A 777 -1.93 -8.77 32.38
N ILE A 778 -3.07 -8.77 31.69
CA ILE A 778 -3.15 -9.06 30.24
C ILE A 778 -2.24 -8.11 29.46
N ALA A 779 -2.45 -6.79 29.60
CA ALA A 779 -1.68 -5.82 28.83
C ALA A 779 -0.21 -5.74 29.24
N THR A 780 0.16 -5.97 30.51
CA THR A 780 1.59 -6.05 30.92
C THR A 780 2.31 -7.23 30.27
N THR A 781 1.57 -8.22 29.76
CA THR A 781 2.12 -9.33 28.95
C THR A 781 2.35 -8.95 27.47
N PHE A 782 1.64 -7.95 26.95
CA PHE A 782 1.71 -7.51 25.54
C PHE A 782 2.42 -6.15 25.32
N SER A 783 2.40 -5.26 26.32
CA SER A 783 2.95 -3.91 26.27
C SER A 783 4.39 -3.86 26.72
N CYS A 784 5.23 -3.14 25.97
CA CYS A 784 6.65 -2.98 26.26
C CYS A 784 6.99 -1.67 26.96
N GLY A 785 6.09 -0.68 26.97
CA GLY A 785 6.31 0.63 27.60
C GLY A 785 5.70 0.77 29.00
N ILE A 786 6.45 1.39 29.92
CA ILE A 786 5.96 1.86 31.23
C ILE A 786 6.34 3.34 31.38
N ILE A 787 5.39 4.21 31.72
CA ILE A 787 5.71 5.61 32.05
C ILE A 787 6.40 5.67 33.43
N ARG A 788 7.51 6.41 33.54
CA ARG A 788 8.19 6.73 34.82
C ARG A 788 8.45 8.23 34.96
N TRP A 789 8.60 8.70 36.20
CA TRP A 789 9.20 10.01 36.48
C TRP A 789 10.66 10.04 36.04
N SER A 790 11.11 11.14 35.44
CA SER A 790 12.51 11.30 35.03
C SER A 790 13.46 11.49 36.22
N ARG A 791 14.70 11.00 36.08
CA ARG A 791 15.80 11.29 37.02
C ARG A 791 16.27 12.73 36.79
N ARG A 792 16.15 13.59 37.81
CA ARG A 792 16.48 15.02 37.72
C ARG A 792 17.96 15.30 37.62
#